data_AF-A0A162G5S3-F1
#
_entry.id   AF-A0A162G5S3-F1
#
_cell.length_a   1.000
_cell.length_b   1.000
_cell.length_c   1.000
_cell.angle_alpha   90.00
_cell.angle_beta   90.00
_cell.angle_gamma   90.00
#
_symmetry.space_group_name_H-M   'P 1'
#
loop_
_entity.id
_entity.type
_entity.pdbx_description
1 polymer ?
#
loop_
_entity_poly.entity_id
_entity_poly.type
_entity_poly.pdbx_seq_one_letter_code
_entity_poly.pdbx_strand_id
1 'polypeptide(L)'
;MLASQTLDVGLSTPANPTNKITGIPVSLALPKMADAASLKAEMFEIQNATREGDISCDSDTNVCSFLVSVAVENGVVASNVRIKLNAGNLNWRGSKRTFAIEEQNLTISIQIVPPTITSFVLKNGDAYSNSLSIPYIVTGERIAEVYVTEDATCNSGGAWGPASGNVAVLSGEGVKTFYLKAKDAAGNVTSCTLTDSIEVDLTAPEITVAAMPVSAGSMSSTFSWSLGYSGFSTISLSPSDIVLSGASVGCSVAVNGTGDSRNIVITNCSGNGPLSVTVNENTAQDEAGNHAAQLLLSPVTIDNIAPAVIITSPAENFQFPSRTQWASVSGTCSENGKTISFNWPTQSIVTCTADTWNALIDFSSAVSANSVSLTATLTDAVGHSSSISRTFLLPVVEIYSNLYSFAAVKGGKVITWGESSWGGNSSAVASDVSANVVKVASTSIAFAAVKANGSVATWGDSAAGGSSSTVVSQLSYGVKDVYGTGSAFAAVKVDGSGVTWGNGALGGDSSSVSAALTSVKSIVSNTGAFAAIKADGSVVTWGSSSIGGNSSTVASRLSSGVVSVKSNDGAFAALKSDGSVVAWGNSSNGSSLPAELVASTNVVKLFSNNFAFVALKSDSSIVAWGGGAGGLNGGITPSELTVPGAGVLEVVSSFSAFTAKKDDGSVVSWGSSDAGGVAPTEATTAGNIAAVFATQYAFAALTQDGRVIAWGGTACGSSNCGGTAPTSVTAVGSNVVKIFANRNAFAAIKSNGSVVTWGHPSYGGDSSSVAAALSSNVVKIYSTSKAFAAVKTDGTVVTWGDAGYGGDSSAVSAELAP
;
A
#
# COMPACT_ATOMS: atom_id res chain seq x y z
N MET A 1 85.89 12.12 -43.36
CA MET A 1 87.28 12.24 -43.86
C MET A 1 87.73 13.67 -43.63
N LEU A 2 88.67 13.90 -42.71
CA LEU A 2 89.28 15.21 -42.47
C LEU A 2 90.28 15.49 -43.60
N ALA A 3 89.94 16.40 -44.51
CA ALA A 3 90.87 16.85 -45.54
C ALA A 3 91.81 17.90 -44.92
N SER A 4 93.00 17.46 -44.50
CA SER A 4 94.12 18.33 -44.12
C SER A 4 94.90 18.67 -45.39
N GLN A 5 94.91 19.92 -45.83
CA GLN A 5 95.81 20.40 -46.90
C GLN A 5 96.81 21.42 -46.36
N THR A 6 98.07 21.20 -46.72
CA THR A 6 99.24 22.04 -46.37
C THR A 6 99.35 23.20 -47.36
N LEU A 7 99.60 24.42 -46.87
CA LEU A 7 99.76 25.60 -47.71
C LEU A 7 101.14 26.22 -47.47
N ASP A 8 101.97 26.32 -48.52
CA ASP A 8 103.30 26.93 -48.47
C ASP A 8 103.20 28.46 -48.46
N VAL A 9 103.89 29.11 -47.52
CA VAL A 9 103.95 30.57 -47.39
C VAL A 9 105.40 31.04 -47.46
N GLY A 10 105.79 31.66 -48.58
CA GLY A 10 107.12 32.26 -48.74
C GLY A 10 107.21 33.61 -48.02
N LEU A 11 108.15 33.75 -47.07
CA LEU A 11 108.45 35.00 -46.37
C LEU A 11 109.75 35.60 -46.94
N SER A 12 109.68 36.81 -47.53
CA SER A 12 110.87 37.53 -48.01
C SER A 12 111.39 38.51 -46.95
N THR A 13 112.71 38.55 -46.73
CA THR A 13 113.37 39.46 -45.78
C THR A 13 113.77 40.77 -46.48
N PRO A 14 113.47 41.96 -45.92
CA PRO A 14 114.03 43.21 -46.40
C PRO A 14 115.52 43.33 -46.00
N ALA A 15 116.37 43.79 -46.92
CA ALA A 15 117.77 44.08 -46.67
C ALA A 15 117.94 45.35 -45.80
N ASN A 16 118.73 45.22 -44.73
CA ASN A 16 119.27 46.26 -43.83
C ASN A 16 118.44 46.59 -42.54
N PRO A 17 119.00 46.40 -41.32
CA PRO A 17 118.25 46.46 -40.07
C PRO A 17 118.31 47.86 -39.45
N THR A 18 117.19 48.57 -39.44
CA THR A 18 116.92 49.66 -38.49
C THR A 18 115.64 49.33 -37.73
N ASN A 19 115.62 49.59 -36.42
CA ASN A 19 114.59 49.16 -35.47
C ASN A 19 113.17 49.59 -35.87
N LYS A 20 112.45 48.70 -36.58
CA LYS A 20 110.98 48.50 -36.62
C LYS A 20 110.70 47.48 -37.74
N ILE A 21 110.45 46.22 -37.40
CA ILE A 21 109.83 45.27 -38.35
C ILE A 21 108.32 45.52 -38.25
N THR A 22 107.83 46.47 -39.04
CA THR A 22 106.41 46.62 -39.33
C THR A 22 106.17 46.11 -40.73
N GLY A 23 105.29 45.10 -40.86
CA GLY A 23 104.80 44.61 -42.14
C GLY A 23 105.65 43.48 -42.73
N ILE A 24 105.28 42.23 -42.41
CA ILE A 24 105.58 41.10 -43.28
C ILE A 24 104.31 40.84 -44.11
N PRO A 25 104.31 41.09 -45.43
CA PRO A 25 103.17 40.74 -46.26
C PRO A 25 103.10 39.21 -46.44
N VAL A 26 101.96 38.62 -46.06
CA VAL A 26 101.65 37.21 -46.31
C VAL A 26 100.61 37.14 -47.41
N SER A 27 100.96 36.54 -48.55
CA SER A 27 100.03 36.32 -49.66
C SER A 27 99.60 34.85 -49.65
N LEU A 28 98.33 34.57 -49.36
CA LEU A 28 97.75 33.22 -49.36
C LEU A 28 97.01 33.01 -50.69
N ALA A 29 97.56 32.19 -51.58
CA ALA A 29 96.86 31.75 -52.78
C ALA A 29 96.05 30.48 -52.47
N LEU A 30 94.72 30.60 -52.32
CA LEU A 30 93.84 29.43 -52.22
C LEU A 30 93.64 28.82 -53.63
N PRO A 31 93.77 27.49 -53.84
CA PRO A 31 93.44 26.87 -55.11
C PRO A 31 91.94 26.97 -55.41
N LYS A 32 91.59 27.28 -56.67
CA LYS A 32 90.22 27.37 -57.21
C LYS A 32 89.37 26.15 -56.82
N MET A 33 88.39 26.32 -55.94
CA MET A 33 87.23 25.42 -55.86
C MET A 33 86.24 25.83 -56.95
N ALA A 34 85.79 24.86 -57.74
CA ALA A 34 84.78 25.06 -58.79
C ALA A 34 83.47 25.59 -58.16
N ASP A 35 82.96 26.65 -58.75
CA ASP A 35 81.70 27.35 -58.44
C ASP A 35 81.59 28.05 -57.07
N ALA A 36 82.43 29.06 -56.87
CA ALA A 36 82.04 30.28 -56.15
C ALA A 36 82.63 31.51 -56.85
N ALA A 37 81.96 31.98 -57.91
CA ALA A 37 82.32 33.17 -58.65
C ALA A 37 81.92 34.46 -57.88
N SER A 38 82.55 34.75 -56.73
CA SER A 38 82.54 36.10 -56.12
C SER A 38 83.42 36.22 -54.87
N LEU A 39 84.73 35.94 -54.93
CA LEU A 39 85.65 36.33 -53.84
C LEU A 39 86.95 36.88 -54.44
N LYS A 40 87.06 38.22 -54.45
CA LYS A 40 88.31 38.93 -54.72
C LYS A 40 89.22 38.78 -53.50
N ALA A 41 90.50 38.50 -53.72
CA ALA A 41 91.52 38.49 -52.68
C ALA A 41 91.76 39.92 -52.18
N GLU A 42 91.34 40.23 -50.96
CA GLU A 42 91.77 41.43 -50.25
C GLU A 42 92.99 41.12 -49.37
N MET A 43 93.92 42.07 -49.29
CA MET A 43 95.11 41.99 -48.45
C MET A 43 94.69 42.14 -46.98
N PHE A 44 95.12 41.21 -46.12
CA PHE A 44 94.87 41.31 -44.68
C PHE A 44 96.04 42.01 -43.98
N GLU A 45 95.76 43.14 -43.33
CA GLU A 45 96.67 43.81 -42.40
C GLU A 45 96.55 43.23 -40.98
N ILE A 46 97.66 42.83 -40.37
CA ILE A 46 97.72 42.50 -38.94
C ILE A 46 97.79 43.82 -38.16
N GLN A 47 96.67 44.30 -37.64
CA GLN A 47 96.64 45.46 -36.74
C GLN A 47 96.62 45.01 -35.27
N ASN A 48 97.60 45.51 -34.50
CA ASN A 48 97.71 45.49 -33.02
C ASN A 48 98.07 44.18 -32.30
N ALA A 49 99.34 43.77 -32.37
CA ALA A 49 99.99 43.03 -31.27
C ALA A 49 100.92 44.00 -30.50
N THR A 50 100.40 44.71 -29.49
CA THR A 50 101.17 45.76 -28.78
C THR A 50 101.11 45.66 -27.24
N ARG A 51 100.83 44.48 -26.65
CA ARG A 51 101.06 44.25 -25.21
C ARG A 51 102.05 43.13 -24.95
N GLU A 52 103.04 43.41 -24.10
CA GLU A 52 103.89 42.40 -23.45
C GLU A 52 102.98 41.42 -22.70
N GLY A 53 102.88 40.19 -23.20
CA GLY A 53 102.03 39.12 -22.65
C GLY A 53 101.50 38.12 -23.69
N ASP A 54 101.38 38.51 -24.95
CA ASP A 54 100.73 37.70 -26.00
C ASP A 54 101.68 36.79 -26.80
N ILE A 55 102.98 36.77 -26.46
CA ILE A 55 103.98 35.87 -27.04
C ILE A 55 104.60 35.06 -25.91
N SER A 56 104.30 33.77 -25.84
CA SER A 56 104.93 32.83 -24.91
C SER A 56 105.96 32.00 -25.67
N CYS A 57 107.23 32.08 -25.24
CA CYS A 57 108.34 31.32 -25.81
C CYS A 57 108.89 30.34 -24.78
N ASP A 58 108.94 29.06 -25.13
CA ASP A 58 109.54 28.01 -24.33
C ASP A 58 111.05 27.96 -24.61
N SER A 59 111.86 28.19 -23.57
CA SER A 59 113.32 28.25 -23.67
C SER A 59 113.99 26.91 -23.92
N ASP A 60 113.31 25.80 -23.62
CA ASP A 60 113.88 24.46 -23.78
C ASP A 60 113.60 23.88 -25.18
N THR A 61 112.54 24.36 -25.85
CA THR A 61 112.13 23.91 -27.18
C THR A 61 112.30 24.96 -28.29
N ASN A 62 112.65 26.21 -27.95
CA ASN A 62 112.75 27.35 -28.85
C ASN A 62 111.46 27.64 -29.66
N VAL A 63 110.29 27.26 -29.14
CA VAL A 63 108.99 27.53 -29.79
C VAL A 63 108.35 28.79 -29.20
N CYS A 64 107.99 29.76 -30.04
CA CYS A 64 107.18 30.91 -29.65
C CYS A 64 105.74 30.77 -30.19
N SER A 65 104.76 31.18 -29.39
CA SER A 65 103.34 31.14 -29.77
C SER A 65 102.60 32.43 -29.45
N PHE A 66 101.70 32.84 -30.36
CA PHE A 66 100.80 33.98 -30.17
C PHE A 66 99.42 33.74 -30.79
N LEU A 67 98.43 34.50 -30.31
CA LEU A 67 97.02 34.41 -30.72
C LEU A 67 96.68 35.51 -31.72
N VAL A 68 95.94 35.16 -32.77
CA VAL A 68 95.38 36.13 -33.73
C VAL A 68 93.87 35.90 -33.84
N SER A 69 93.10 36.98 -33.90
CA SER A 69 91.67 36.96 -34.22
C SER A 69 91.47 37.42 -35.65
N VAL A 70 90.73 36.64 -36.45
CA VAL A 70 90.44 36.98 -37.86
C VAL A 70 88.93 37.19 -38.00
N ALA A 71 88.53 38.37 -38.49
CA ALA A 71 87.15 38.68 -38.83
C ALA A 71 86.98 38.65 -40.35
N VAL A 72 85.95 37.95 -40.83
CA VAL A 72 85.53 37.97 -42.25
C VAL A 72 84.06 38.38 -42.32
N GLU A 73 83.69 39.21 -43.30
CA GLU A 73 82.31 39.61 -43.60
C GLU A 73 81.47 38.38 -44.03
N ASN A 74 81.00 37.60 -43.03
CA ASN A 74 79.84 36.70 -43.04
C ASN A 74 79.74 35.88 -41.73
N GLY A 75 80.18 36.44 -40.60
CA GLY A 75 79.87 35.90 -39.27
C GLY A 75 80.68 34.66 -38.85
N VAL A 76 81.65 34.19 -39.63
CA VAL A 76 82.59 33.16 -39.18
C VAL A 76 83.72 33.84 -38.40
N VAL A 77 83.60 33.84 -37.08
CA VAL A 77 84.66 34.27 -36.17
C VAL A 77 85.59 33.07 -35.96
N ALA A 78 86.75 33.07 -36.61
CA ALA A 78 87.83 32.19 -36.21
C ALA A 78 88.51 32.80 -34.97
N SER A 79 87.98 32.50 -33.79
CA SER A 79 88.62 32.82 -32.51
C SER A 79 89.61 31.72 -32.12
N ASN A 80 90.76 32.11 -31.53
CA ASN A 80 91.83 31.22 -31.04
C ASN A 80 92.70 30.52 -32.10
N VAL A 81 93.14 31.23 -33.15
CA VAL A 81 94.19 30.71 -34.04
C VAL A 81 95.55 30.80 -33.31
N ARG A 82 96.12 29.65 -32.92
CA ARG A 82 97.49 29.56 -32.38
C ARG A 82 98.49 29.39 -33.51
N ILE A 83 99.41 30.33 -33.65
CA ILE A 83 100.55 30.21 -34.56
C ILE A 83 101.75 29.76 -33.73
N LYS A 84 102.43 28.68 -34.14
CA LYS A 84 103.68 28.19 -33.51
C LYS A 84 104.85 28.45 -34.46
N LEU A 85 105.90 29.07 -33.96
CA LEU A 85 107.14 29.31 -34.71
C LEU A 85 108.32 28.66 -33.98
N ASN A 86 109.12 27.84 -34.68
CA ASN A 86 110.38 27.30 -34.16
C ASN A 86 111.52 28.29 -34.46
N ALA A 87 112.26 28.72 -33.43
CA ALA A 87 113.46 29.53 -33.61
C ALA A 87 114.71 28.62 -33.73
N GLY A 88 115.44 28.72 -34.85
CA GLY A 88 116.75 28.05 -35.00
C GLY A 88 117.84 28.60 -34.06
N ASN A 89 118.98 27.90 -33.99
CA ASN A 89 120.10 28.11 -33.04
C ASN A 89 120.41 29.58 -32.68
N LEU A 90 120.31 29.90 -31.38
CA LEU A 90 120.65 31.19 -30.78
C LEU A 90 122.18 31.41 -30.72
N ASN A 91 122.73 32.31 -31.54
CA ASN A 91 124.11 32.79 -31.41
C ASN A 91 124.18 34.10 -30.60
N TRP A 92 124.99 34.10 -29.54
CA TRP A 92 125.17 35.24 -28.64
C TRP A 92 126.33 36.14 -29.10
N ARG A 93 126.05 37.42 -29.39
CA ARG A 93 127.06 38.50 -29.43
C ARG A 93 126.49 39.77 -28.80
N GLY A 94 126.80 40.02 -27.54
CA GLY A 94 126.38 41.24 -26.83
C GLY A 94 124.86 41.37 -26.64
N SER A 95 124.42 42.50 -26.09
CA SER A 95 123.04 42.77 -25.61
C SER A 95 121.97 42.97 -26.70
N LYS A 96 122.11 42.33 -27.87
CA LYS A 96 121.11 42.32 -28.96
C LYS A 96 120.93 40.90 -29.52
N ARG A 97 119.67 40.46 -29.69
CA ARG A 97 119.29 39.15 -30.23
C ARG A 97 118.85 39.26 -31.69
N THR A 98 119.30 38.34 -32.55
CA THR A 98 118.86 38.22 -33.94
C THR A 98 118.50 36.76 -34.19
N PHE A 99 117.36 36.49 -34.83
CA PHE A 99 116.89 35.14 -35.16
C PHE A 99 116.70 35.02 -36.68
N ALA A 100 117.11 33.91 -37.28
CA ALA A 100 116.77 33.56 -38.66
C ALA A 100 115.58 32.57 -38.63
N ILE A 101 114.56 32.83 -39.44
CA ILE A 101 113.39 31.96 -39.58
C ILE A 101 113.60 31.15 -40.87
N GLU A 102 113.77 29.84 -40.75
CA GLU A 102 113.66 28.91 -41.89
C GLU A 102 112.20 28.47 -42.05
N GLU A 103 111.73 28.26 -43.29
CA GLU A 103 110.35 27.94 -43.71
C GLU A 103 109.56 27.06 -42.72
N GLN A 104 108.29 27.41 -42.42
CA GLN A 104 107.40 26.65 -41.52
C GLN A 104 105.93 26.63 -42.00
N ASN A 105 105.24 25.51 -41.71
CA ASN A 105 103.86 25.18 -42.11
C ASN A 105 102.81 25.56 -41.03
N LEU A 106 101.64 26.07 -41.46
CA LEU A 106 100.48 26.41 -40.60
C LEU A 106 99.31 25.43 -40.83
N THR A 107 98.55 25.09 -39.78
CA THR A 107 97.35 24.22 -39.87
C THR A 107 96.13 24.89 -39.21
N ILE A 108 95.00 24.98 -39.91
CA ILE A 108 93.71 25.54 -39.42
C ILE A 108 92.61 24.47 -39.62
N SER A 109 91.79 24.22 -38.60
CA SER A 109 90.69 23.25 -38.64
C SER A 109 89.33 23.95 -38.47
N ILE A 110 88.42 23.78 -39.43
CA ILE A 110 87.04 24.29 -39.40
C ILE A 110 86.09 23.09 -39.35
N GLN A 111 85.16 23.06 -38.38
CA GLN A 111 84.22 21.94 -38.18
C GLN A 111 82.81 22.33 -38.64
N ILE A 112 82.24 21.57 -39.59
CA ILE A 112 80.99 21.88 -40.32
C ILE A 112 79.96 20.72 -40.27
N VAL A 113 80.02 19.85 -39.26
CA VAL A 113 79.17 18.64 -39.18
C VAL A 113 78.10 18.78 -38.08
N PRO A 114 76.79 18.80 -38.41
CA PRO A 114 75.68 18.80 -37.44
C PRO A 114 75.73 17.66 -36.42
N PRO A 115 75.08 17.77 -35.24
CA PRO A 115 75.03 16.68 -34.25
C PRO A 115 74.26 15.46 -34.75
N THR A 116 74.47 14.30 -34.12
CA THR A 116 73.79 13.05 -34.52
C THR A 116 72.73 12.71 -33.49
N ILE A 117 71.49 12.48 -33.92
CA ILE A 117 70.39 12.03 -33.05
C ILE A 117 70.20 10.52 -33.25
N THR A 118 70.20 9.74 -32.17
CA THR A 118 70.01 8.28 -32.19
C THR A 118 68.59 7.86 -31.83
N SER A 119 67.89 8.60 -30.97
CA SER A 119 66.46 8.37 -30.70
C SER A 119 65.73 9.65 -30.32
N PHE A 120 64.45 9.71 -30.66
CA PHE A 120 63.48 10.67 -30.16
C PHE A 120 62.24 9.88 -29.77
N VAL A 121 61.84 9.97 -28.50
CA VAL A 121 60.74 9.18 -27.97
C VAL A 121 59.87 10.03 -27.05
N LEU A 122 58.57 10.04 -27.29
CA LEU A 122 57.53 10.62 -26.45
C LEU A 122 57.08 9.57 -25.43
N LYS A 123 56.93 9.95 -24.16
CA LYS A 123 56.43 9.11 -23.06
C LYS A 123 57.01 7.67 -23.08
N ASN A 124 58.33 7.55 -23.24
CA ASN A 124 59.04 6.25 -23.30
C ASN A 124 58.54 5.27 -24.38
N GLY A 125 57.80 5.74 -25.39
CA GLY A 125 57.32 4.96 -26.53
C GLY A 125 55.89 4.50 -26.38
N ASP A 126 55.17 4.98 -25.36
CA ASP A 126 53.74 4.72 -25.19
C ASP A 126 52.93 5.31 -26.36
N ALA A 127 51.97 4.54 -26.86
CA ALA A 127 51.09 4.99 -27.93
C ALA A 127 50.06 6.06 -27.47
N TYR A 128 49.73 6.09 -26.18
CA TYR A 128 48.66 6.92 -25.61
C TYR A 128 49.08 7.73 -24.38
N SER A 129 48.40 8.85 -24.13
CA SER A 129 48.56 9.65 -22.92
C SER A 129 47.24 10.21 -22.40
N ASN A 130 46.99 10.00 -21.11
CA ASN A 130 45.93 10.66 -20.32
C ASN A 130 46.30 12.04 -19.77
N SER A 131 47.29 12.71 -20.38
CA SER A 131 47.81 13.99 -19.93
C SER A 131 48.15 14.88 -21.11
N LEU A 132 47.84 16.17 -20.99
CA LEU A 132 48.23 17.22 -21.95
C LEU A 132 49.71 17.63 -21.82
N SER A 133 50.44 17.08 -20.84
CA SER A 133 51.87 17.28 -20.66
C SER A 133 52.60 15.98 -21.01
N ILE A 134 53.19 15.94 -22.20
CA ILE A 134 53.89 14.75 -22.71
C ILE A 134 55.41 14.89 -22.49
N PRO A 135 56.03 13.99 -21.71
CA PRO A 135 57.48 13.98 -21.59
C PRO A 135 58.14 13.49 -22.88
N TYR A 136 59.29 14.04 -23.23
CA TYR A 136 60.11 13.58 -24.35
C TYR A 136 61.55 13.31 -23.89
N ILE A 137 62.20 12.36 -24.55
CA ILE A 137 63.63 12.06 -24.38
C ILE A 137 64.28 11.97 -25.77
N VAL A 138 65.38 12.69 -25.92
CA VAL A 138 66.25 12.67 -27.11
C VAL A 138 67.61 12.11 -26.72
N THR A 139 68.07 11.10 -27.44
CA THR A 139 69.43 10.57 -27.29
C THR A 139 70.24 10.81 -28.55
N GLY A 140 71.54 11.02 -28.39
CA GLY A 140 72.44 11.25 -29.50
C GLY A 140 73.81 11.76 -29.06
N GLU A 141 74.65 12.07 -30.04
CA GLU A 141 76.00 12.60 -29.82
C GLU A 141 76.08 14.08 -30.19
N ARG A 142 76.78 14.86 -29.36
CA ARG A 142 77.05 16.30 -29.55
C ARG A 142 75.81 17.20 -29.53
N ILE A 143 74.70 16.76 -28.93
CA ILE A 143 73.49 17.57 -28.74
C ILE A 143 73.69 18.55 -27.59
N ALA A 144 73.59 19.85 -27.87
CA ALA A 144 73.59 20.89 -26.85
C ALA A 144 72.17 21.31 -26.47
N GLU A 145 71.32 21.54 -27.48
CA GLU A 145 69.90 21.86 -27.32
C GLU A 145 69.07 21.18 -28.41
N VAL A 146 67.79 20.96 -28.11
CA VAL A 146 66.80 20.43 -29.03
C VAL A 146 65.64 21.40 -29.20
N TYR A 147 65.01 21.36 -30.37
CA TYR A 147 63.81 22.11 -30.68
C TYR A 147 62.73 21.12 -31.07
N VAL A 148 61.75 20.95 -30.18
CA VAL A 148 60.61 20.05 -30.35
C VAL A 148 59.38 20.89 -30.66
N THR A 149 58.64 20.55 -31.71
CA THR A 149 57.44 21.30 -32.13
C THR A 149 56.46 20.41 -32.89
N GLU A 150 55.19 20.80 -32.96
CA GLU A 150 54.18 20.17 -33.85
C GLU A 150 54.32 20.64 -35.31
N ASP A 151 55.11 21.67 -35.58
CA ASP A 151 55.39 22.17 -36.93
C ASP A 151 56.40 21.27 -37.65
N ALA A 152 55.94 20.57 -38.70
CA ALA A 152 56.76 19.68 -39.53
C ALA A 152 58.01 20.32 -40.15
N THR A 153 58.06 21.66 -40.22
CA THR A 153 59.20 22.40 -40.74
C THR A 153 60.19 22.84 -39.66
N CYS A 154 59.85 22.65 -38.38
CA CYS A 154 60.58 23.16 -37.22
C CYS A 154 60.86 24.66 -37.25
N ASN A 155 59.98 25.48 -37.84
CA ASN A 155 60.20 26.93 -37.97
C ASN A 155 59.43 27.75 -36.94
N SER A 156 58.39 27.17 -36.34
CA SER A 156 57.53 27.80 -35.34
C SER A 156 57.10 26.80 -34.27
N GLY A 157 56.34 27.22 -33.25
CA GLY A 157 55.65 26.32 -32.30
C GLY A 157 56.52 25.56 -31.29
N GLY A 158 57.81 25.84 -31.19
CA GLY A 158 58.74 25.19 -30.25
C GLY A 158 59.71 26.17 -29.60
N ALA A 159 60.54 25.67 -28.71
CA ALA A 159 61.63 26.42 -28.10
C ALA A 159 62.89 25.55 -28.01
N TRP A 160 64.06 26.18 -28.09
CA TRP A 160 65.32 25.49 -27.83
C TRP A 160 65.44 25.17 -26.34
N GLY A 161 65.71 23.91 -26.02
CA GLY A 161 65.78 23.44 -24.65
C GLY A 161 66.59 22.15 -24.48
N PRO A 162 66.58 21.55 -23.29
CA PRO A 162 67.36 20.35 -22.98
C PRO A 162 66.85 19.10 -23.73
N ALA A 163 67.74 18.12 -23.90
CA ALA A 163 67.48 16.85 -24.59
C ALA A 163 66.42 15.96 -23.92
N SER A 164 65.94 16.31 -22.72
CA SER A 164 64.75 15.73 -22.11
C SER A 164 63.92 16.83 -21.47
N GLY A 165 62.59 16.71 -21.54
CA GLY A 165 61.67 17.73 -21.06
C GLY A 165 60.22 17.31 -21.27
N ASN A 166 59.30 18.27 -21.19
CA ASN A 166 57.91 18.08 -21.62
C ASN A 166 57.65 18.97 -22.83
N VAL A 167 56.82 18.49 -23.76
CA VAL A 167 56.29 19.33 -24.84
C VAL A 167 55.40 20.43 -24.25
N ALA A 168 55.20 21.52 -25.00
CA ALA A 168 54.30 22.59 -24.57
C ALA A 168 52.89 22.06 -24.33
N VAL A 169 52.15 22.67 -23.38
CA VAL A 169 50.80 22.23 -23.00
C VAL A 169 49.90 22.18 -24.24
N LEU A 170 49.40 20.98 -24.53
CA LEU A 170 48.58 20.71 -25.70
C LEU A 170 47.19 21.32 -25.57
N SER A 171 46.59 21.72 -26.70
CA SER A 171 45.29 22.40 -26.75
C SER A 171 44.07 21.47 -26.70
N GLY A 172 44.29 20.15 -26.71
CA GLY A 172 43.21 19.15 -26.63
C GLY A 172 43.65 17.75 -27.05
N GLU A 173 42.69 16.83 -27.08
CA GLU A 173 42.87 15.41 -27.42
C GLU A 173 43.24 15.15 -28.90
N GLY A 174 43.49 13.88 -29.21
CA GLY A 174 43.80 13.34 -30.53
C GLY A 174 45.29 13.06 -30.74
N VAL A 175 45.62 12.51 -31.92
CA VAL A 175 46.99 12.21 -32.32
C VAL A 175 47.80 13.50 -32.47
N LYS A 176 48.88 13.61 -31.71
CA LYS A 176 49.86 14.71 -31.78
C LYS A 176 51.17 14.18 -32.32
N THR A 177 51.64 14.79 -33.40
CA THR A 177 52.92 14.44 -34.03
C THR A 177 53.92 15.55 -33.76
N PHE A 178 55.03 15.19 -33.12
CA PHE A 178 56.11 16.11 -32.83
C PHE A 178 57.30 15.87 -33.74
N TYR A 179 57.97 16.95 -34.11
CA TYR A 179 59.15 16.99 -34.96
C TYR A 179 60.31 17.58 -34.20
N LEU A 180 61.50 17.06 -34.48
CA LEU A 180 62.71 17.37 -33.74
C LEU A 180 63.83 17.83 -34.68
N LYS A 181 64.51 18.91 -34.28
CA LYS A 181 65.87 19.21 -34.72
C LYS A 181 66.78 19.48 -33.52
N ALA A 182 68.05 19.14 -33.64
CA ALA A 182 69.07 19.36 -32.61
C ALA A 182 70.14 20.33 -33.11
N LYS A 183 70.78 21.04 -32.19
CA LYS A 183 71.97 21.83 -32.48
C LYS A 183 73.12 21.51 -31.54
N ASP A 184 74.34 21.62 -32.04
CA ASP A 184 75.55 21.45 -31.24
C ASP A 184 76.01 22.79 -30.61
N ALA A 185 77.04 22.74 -29.77
CA ALA A 185 77.61 23.92 -29.12
C ALA A 185 78.25 24.92 -30.12
N ALA A 186 78.53 24.48 -31.34
CA ALA A 186 79.05 25.32 -32.42
C ALA A 186 77.93 25.95 -33.28
N GLY A 187 76.66 25.63 -33.00
CA GLY A 187 75.49 26.17 -33.70
C GLY A 187 75.07 25.42 -34.96
N ASN A 188 75.68 24.27 -35.28
CA ASN A 188 75.27 23.46 -36.43
C ASN A 188 73.95 22.75 -36.11
N VAL A 189 72.97 22.83 -37.02
CA VAL A 189 71.59 22.33 -36.80
C VAL A 189 71.29 21.14 -37.70
N THR A 190 70.62 20.11 -37.18
CA THR A 190 70.14 18.97 -37.97
C THR A 190 68.92 19.33 -38.82
N SER A 191 68.64 18.53 -39.86
CA SER A 191 67.35 18.58 -40.54
C SER A 191 66.20 18.18 -39.60
N CYS A 192 65.03 18.76 -39.80
CA CYS A 192 63.80 18.46 -39.06
C CYS A 192 63.13 17.22 -39.67
N THR A 193 63.74 16.05 -39.48
CA THR A 193 63.29 14.81 -40.14
C THR A 193 62.92 13.69 -39.17
N LEU A 194 63.24 13.84 -37.89
CA LEU A 194 62.85 12.88 -36.85
C LEU A 194 61.52 13.30 -36.26
N THR A 195 60.63 12.33 -36.11
CA THR A 195 59.29 12.53 -35.60
C THR A 195 58.88 11.36 -34.72
N ASP A 196 58.00 11.64 -33.77
CA ASP A 196 57.29 10.66 -32.97
C ASP A 196 55.86 11.17 -32.74
N SER A 197 54.91 10.26 -32.53
CA SER A 197 53.50 10.60 -32.36
C SER A 197 52.90 9.91 -31.16
N ILE A 198 52.00 10.59 -30.47
CA ILE A 198 51.25 10.06 -29.34
C ILE A 198 49.79 10.49 -29.44
N GLU A 199 48.86 9.60 -29.12
CA GLU A 199 47.44 9.94 -29.03
C GLU A 199 47.09 10.40 -27.62
N VAL A 200 46.62 11.64 -27.50
CA VAL A 200 46.15 12.16 -26.21
C VAL A 200 44.66 11.90 -26.08
N ASP A 201 44.29 11.17 -25.04
CA ASP A 201 42.92 10.81 -24.73
C ASP A 201 42.70 11.04 -23.22
N LEU A 202 41.82 11.97 -22.88
CA LEU A 202 41.46 12.31 -21.49
C LEU A 202 40.04 11.80 -21.17
N THR A 203 39.40 11.11 -22.11
CA THR A 203 38.01 10.67 -21.99
C THR A 203 37.96 9.36 -21.24
N ALA A 204 37.49 9.41 -19.99
CA ALA A 204 37.32 8.22 -19.19
C ALA A 204 36.28 7.24 -19.78
N PRO A 205 36.47 5.93 -19.57
CA PRO A 205 35.47 4.93 -19.93
C PRO A 205 34.12 5.22 -19.28
N GLU A 206 33.02 5.01 -20.01
CA GLU A 206 31.66 5.25 -19.53
C GLU A 206 31.00 3.94 -19.08
N ILE A 207 30.32 3.97 -17.93
CA ILE A 207 29.48 2.89 -17.42
C ILE A 207 28.02 3.31 -17.52
N THR A 208 27.23 2.53 -18.26
CA THR A 208 25.80 2.76 -18.46
C THR A 208 24.97 1.63 -17.85
N VAL A 209 23.74 1.93 -17.44
CA VAL A 209 22.80 0.93 -16.93
C VAL A 209 21.90 0.46 -18.07
N ALA A 210 22.13 -0.78 -18.54
CA ALA A 210 21.39 -1.39 -19.64
C ALA A 210 20.04 -2.00 -19.18
N ALA A 211 19.98 -2.55 -17.97
CA ALA A 211 18.74 -3.08 -17.40
C ALA A 211 18.75 -2.98 -15.87
N MET A 212 17.57 -2.82 -15.28
CA MET A 212 17.35 -2.74 -13.84
C MET A 212 16.25 -3.71 -13.40
N PRO A 213 16.28 -4.20 -12.14
CA PRO A 213 15.21 -5.02 -11.60
C PRO A 213 13.89 -4.24 -11.53
N VAL A 214 12.78 -4.94 -11.82
CA VAL A 214 11.47 -4.32 -12.08
C VAL A 214 10.63 -4.05 -10.83
N SER A 215 11.01 -4.54 -9.63
CA SER A 215 10.19 -4.36 -8.43
C SER A 215 10.94 -4.60 -7.10
N ALA A 216 10.23 -4.33 -5.99
CA ALA A 216 10.58 -4.83 -4.66
C ALA A 216 10.54 -6.37 -4.61
N GLY A 217 11.32 -6.96 -3.70
CA GLY A 217 11.49 -8.41 -3.59
C GLY A 217 11.82 -8.86 -2.16
N SER A 218 11.81 -10.16 -1.94
CA SER A 218 12.09 -10.82 -0.65
C SER A 218 13.50 -11.41 -0.56
N MET A 219 13.81 -12.09 0.55
CA MET A 219 15.07 -12.76 0.82
C MET A 219 15.50 -13.73 -0.31
N SER A 220 14.52 -14.38 -0.96
CA SER A 220 14.75 -15.33 -2.06
C SER A 220 14.80 -14.65 -3.43
N SER A 221 14.56 -13.34 -3.50
CA SER A 221 14.57 -12.60 -4.76
C SER A 221 16.00 -12.33 -5.21
N THR A 222 16.22 -12.50 -6.51
CA THR A 222 17.47 -12.14 -7.18
C THR A 222 17.30 -10.78 -7.82
N PHE A 223 18.08 -9.80 -7.37
CA PHE A 223 18.13 -8.48 -7.99
C PHE A 223 19.33 -8.41 -8.92
N SER A 224 19.09 -8.12 -10.20
CA SER A 224 20.14 -8.07 -11.22
C SER A 224 20.13 -6.74 -11.95
N TRP A 225 21.27 -6.06 -11.96
CA TRP A 225 21.52 -4.89 -12.79
C TRP A 225 22.48 -5.26 -13.90
N SER A 226 22.12 -4.92 -15.14
CA SER A 226 22.99 -5.09 -16.30
C SER A 226 23.68 -3.77 -16.61
N LEU A 227 25.00 -3.80 -16.65
CA LEU A 227 25.88 -2.69 -16.96
C LEU A 227 26.48 -2.87 -18.35
N GLY A 228 26.56 -1.78 -19.10
CA GLY A 228 27.31 -1.66 -20.34
C GLY A 228 28.51 -0.75 -20.15
N TYR A 229 29.66 -1.16 -20.67
CA TYR A 229 30.91 -0.43 -20.65
C TYR A 229 31.27 0.02 -22.06
N SER A 230 31.75 1.25 -22.22
CA SER A 230 32.24 1.76 -23.49
C SER A 230 33.51 2.59 -23.32
N GLY A 231 34.34 2.64 -24.36
CA GLY A 231 35.64 3.33 -24.31
C GLY A 231 36.62 2.70 -23.30
N PHE A 232 36.65 1.37 -23.18
CA PHE A 232 37.53 0.67 -22.24
C PHE A 232 38.52 -0.24 -22.97
N SER A 233 39.70 -0.39 -22.39
CA SER A 233 40.69 -1.42 -22.73
C SER A 233 40.60 -2.60 -21.77
N THR A 234 40.28 -2.33 -20.50
CA THR A 234 40.16 -3.33 -19.44
C THR A 234 39.00 -3.03 -18.49
N ILE A 235 38.36 -4.07 -17.98
CA ILE A 235 37.32 -4.00 -16.93
C ILE A 235 37.76 -4.89 -15.78
N SER A 236 37.93 -4.30 -14.60
CA SER A 236 38.38 -4.95 -13.38
C SER A 236 37.24 -5.23 -12.39
N LEU A 237 35.99 -4.84 -12.72
CA LEU A 237 34.84 -4.96 -11.84
C LEU A 237 34.73 -6.35 -11.18
N SER A 238 34.74 -6.35 -9.85
CA SER A 238 34.63 -7.53 -9.01
C SER A 238 33.60 -7.31 -7.89
N PRO A 239 33.19 -8.36 -7.15
CA PRO A 239 32.26 -8.22 -6.04
C PRO A 239 32.72 -7.25 -4.94
N SER A 240 34.04 -7.07 -4.74
CA SER A 240 34.58 -6.13 -3.74
C SER A 240 34.40 -4.66 -4.11
N ASP A 241 34.12 -4.36 -5.38
CA ASP A 241 33.92 -3.00 -5.88
C ASP A 241 32.47 -2.53 -5.74
N ILE A 242 31.60 -3.40 -5.22
CA ILE A 242 30.18 -3.12 -5.02
C ILE A 242 29.94 -2.75 -3.56
N VAL A 243 29.48 -1.52 -3.34
CA VAL A 243 29.12 -1.03 -2.01
C VAL A 243 27.59 -1.05 -1.87
N LEU A 244 27.12 -1.79 -0.87
CA LEU A 244 25.71 -1.85 -0.50
C LEU A 244 25.43 -0.92 0.68
N SER A 245 24.39 -0.09 0.58
CA SER A 245 23.93 0.76 1.69
C SER A 245 22.42 0.64 1.89
N GLY A 246 21.98 0.80 3.15
CA GLY A 246 20.58 0.61 3.55
C GLY A 246 20.29 -0.81 4.07
N ALA A 247 19.25 -1.45 3.54
CA ALA A 247 18.78 -2.79 3.95
C ALA A 247 19.70 -3.95 3.51
N SER A 248 21.00 -3.86 3.76
CA SER A 248 22.04 -4.73 3.18
C SER A 248 22.50 -5.89 4.07
N VAL A 249 21.85 -6.14 5.22
CA VAL A 249 22.29 -7.18 6.17
C VAL A 249 22.21 -8.56 5.50
N GLY A 250 23.34 -9.26 5.43
CA GLY A 250 23.42 -10.65 4.94
C GLY A 250 23.32 -10.83 3.42
N CYS A 251 23.23 -9.75 2.63
CA CYS A 251 23.21 -9.84 1.18
C CYS A 251 24.50 -10.48 0.62
N SER A 252 24.36 -11.30 -0.41
CA SER A 252 25.45 -11.86 -1.21
C SER A 252 25.57 -11.11 -2.52
N VAL A 253 26.78 -10.74 -2.91
CA VAL A 253 27.06 -10.03 -4.18
C VAL A 253 27.85 -10.93 -5.11
N ALA A 254 27.42 -11.02 -6.36
CA ALA A 254 28.17 -11.61 -7.45
C ALA A 254 28.25 -10.64 -8.63
N VAL A 255 29.35 -10.73 -9.38
CA VAL A 255 29.55 -10.02 -10.63
C VAL A 255 29.80 -11.06 -11.72
N ASN A 256 29.00 -11.00 -12.78
CA ASN A 256 28.97 -11.99 -13.85
C ASN A 256 29.05 -11.26 -15.21
N GLY A 257 29.41 -11.97 -16.28
CA GLY A 257 29.44 -11.40 -17.64
C GLY A 257 30.86 -11.28 -18.22
N THR A 258 30.93 -11.03 -19.52
CA THR A 258 32.16 -10.97 -20.30
C THR A 258 32.07 -9.84 -21.34
N GLY A 259 33.21 -9.44 -21.91
CA GLY A 259 33.23 -8.37 -22.92
C GLY A 259 32.83 -7.01 -22.33
N ASP A 260 31.96 -6.30 -23.03
CA ASP A 260 31.43 -4.96 -22.71
C ASP A 260 30.28 -4.96 -21.70
N SER A 261 29.87 -6.13 -21.20
CA SER A 261 28.74 -6.24 -20.27
C SER A 261 29.11 -6.90 -18.95
N ARG A 262 28.61 -6.34 -17.85
CA ARG A 262 28.67 -6.95 -16.51
C ARG A 262 27.28 -6.94 -15.87
N ASN A 263 26.95 -8.00 -15.18
CA ASN A 263 25.75 -8.10 -14.36
C ASN A 263 26.14 -8.10 -12.89
N ILE A 264 25.57 -7.18 -12.12
CA ILE A 264 25.64 -7.21 -10.66
C ILE A 264 24.43 -7.97 -10.16
N VAL A 265 24.67 -9.07 -9.46
CA VAL A 265 23.62 -9.96 -8.94
C VAL A 265 23.67 -9.93 -7.42
N ILE A 266 22.56 -9.53 -6.80
CA ILE A 266 22.38 -9.50 -5.34
C ILE A 266 21.32 -10.50 -4.92
N THR A 267 21.64 -11.34 -3.94
CA THR A 267 20.76 -12.39 -3.40
C THR A 267 20.86 -12.50 -1.87
N ASN A 268 19.96 -13.26 -1.24
CA ASN A 268 20.02 -13.66 0.18
C ASN A 268 20.00 -12.50 1.19
N CYS A 269 19.35 -11.39 0.86
CA CYS A 269 19.31 -10.22 1.74
C CYS A 269 18.33 -10.38 2.90
N SER A 270 18.82 -10.32 4.14
CA SER A 270 18.03 -10.51 5.38
C SER A 270 17.48 -9.23 6.02
N GLY A 271 17.84 -8.04 5.51
CA GLY A 271 17.33 -6.75 5.97
C GLY A 271 15.96 -6.38 5.38
N ASN A 272 15.37 -5.27 5.83
CA ASN A 272 14.16 -4.68 5.27
C ASN A 272 14.38 -3.20 4.93
N GLY A 273 13.73 -2.72 3.87
CA GLY A 273 13.79 -1.32 3.43
C GLY A 273 14.62 -1.12 2.15
N PRO A 274 14.98 0.13 1.83
CA PRO A 274 15.69 0.44 0.59
C PRO A 274 17.13 -0.07 0.63
N LEU A 275 17.55 -0.71 -0.45
CA LEU A 275 18.91 -1.13 -0.76
C LEU A 275 19.43 -0.28 -1.92
N SER A 276 20.47 0.49 -1.67
CA SER A 276 21.19 1.24 -2.70
C SER A 276 22.49 0.51 -3.05
N VAL A 277 22.79 0.44 -4.35
CA VAL A 277 23.96 -0.27 -4.89
C VAL A 277 24.86 0.74 -5.59
N THR A 278 26.12 0.79 -5.17
CA THR A 278 27.12 1.68 -5.76
C THR A 278 28.25 0.85 -6.37
N VAL A 279 28.64 1.19 -7.59
CA VAL A 279 29.84 0.68 -8.25
C VAL A 279 30.96 1.68 -8.00
N ASN A 280 32.03 1.27 -7.35
CA ASN A 280 33.17 2.15 -7.09
C ASN A 280 33.85 2.64 -8.39
N GLU A 281 34.56 3.76 -8.28
CA GLU A 281 35.45 4.25 -9.32
C GLU A 281 36.58 3.25 -9.64
N ASN A 282 37.25 3.43 -10.78
CA ASN A 282 38.39 2.60 -11.23
C ASN A 282 38.04 1.14 -11.59
N THR A 283 36.77 0.84 -11.89
CA THR A 283 36.33 -0.50 -12.30
C THR A 283 36.47 -0.79 -13.80
N ALA A 284 36.84 0.24 -14.58
CA ALA A 284 37.29 0.11 -15.96
C ALA A 284 38.36 1.16 -16.28
N GLN A 285 39.23 0.83 -17.24
CA GLN A 285 40.32 1.69 -17.71
C GLN A 285 40.43 1.60 -19.24
N ASP A 286 40.77 2.71 -19.91
CA ASP A 286 41.05 2.76 -21.35
C ASP A 286 42.53 2.49 -21.68
N GLU A 287 42.94 2.62 -22.94
CA GLU A 287 44.34 2.46 -23.37
C GLU A 287 45.25 3.62 -22.92
N ALA A 288 44.70 4.80 -22.65
CA ALA A 288 45.43 5.98 -22.20
C ALA A 288 45.69 6.01 -20.68
N GLY A 289 44.94 5.20 -19.94
CA GLY A 289 44.99 5.05 -18.50
C GLY A 289 43.94 5.86 -17.74
N ASN A 290 42.91 6.42 -18.39
CA ASN A 290 41.79 7.06 -17.69
C ASN A 290 40.91 6.01 -17.04
N HIS A 291 40.30 6.36 -15.90
CA HIS A 291 39.51 5.44 -15.09
C HIS A 291 38.03 5.83 -15.07
N ALA A 292 37.17 4.83 -15.13
CA ALA A 292 35.72 5.04 -15.00
C ALA A 292 35.34 5.62 -13.64
N ALA A 293 34.42 6.58 -13.65
CA ALA A 293 33.87 7.20 -12.45
C ALA A 293 32.93 6.25 -11.67
N GLN A 294 32.64 6.61 -10.42
CA GLN A 294 31.66 5.92 -9.58
C GLN A 294 30.25 5.96 -10.20
N LEU A 295 29.50 4.86 -10.10
CA LEU A 295 28.12 4.74 -10.60
C LEU A 295 27.15 4.43 -9.45
N LEU A 296 26.12 5.26 -9.24
CA LEU A 296 25.03 4.96 -8.31
C LEU A 296 23.84 4.34 -9.05
N LEU A 297 23.43 3.14 -8.64
CA LEU A 297 22.29 2.45 -9.22
C LEU A 297 20.99 2.82 -8.47
N SER A 298 19.89 2.85 -9.19
CA SER A 298 18.55 3.05 -8.63
C SER A 298 18.28 2.03 -7.51
N PRO A 299 17.73 2.47 -6.36
CA PRO A 299 17.51 1.62 -5.22
C PRO A 299 16.37 0.62 -5.47
N VAL A 300 16.48 -0.56 -4.83
CA VAL A 300 15.38 -1.54 -4.72
C VAL A 300 14.91 -1.62 -3.27
N THR A 301 13.67 -2.03 -3.03
CA THR A 301 13.19 -2.24 -1.66
C THR A 301 13.14 -3.74 -1.36
N ILE A 302 13.77 -4.14 -0.25
CA ILE A 302 13.67 -5.50 0.27
C ILE A 302 12.56 -5.52 1.32
N ASP A 303 11.64 -6.46 1.16
CA ASP A 303 10.58 -6.73 2.12
C ASP A 303 10.58 -8.21 2.48
N ASN A 304 10.84 -8.50 3.75
CA ASN A 304 10.89 -9.82 4.35
C ASN A 304 9.84 -9.97 5.46
N ILE A 305 8.99 -8.97 5.68
CA ILE A 305 8.02 -8.97 6.77
C ILE A 305 6.66 -9.30 6.18
N ALA A 306 6.09 -10.44 6.58
CA ALA A 306 4.70 -10.72 6.23
C ALA A 306 3.80 -9.62 6.82
N PRO A 307 2.82 -9.11 6.05
CA PRO A 307 1.92 -8.07 6.53
C PRO A 307 1.09 -8.63 7.68
N ALA A 308 0.73 -7.80 8.67
CA ALA A 308 -0.09 -8.22 9.80
C ALA A 308 -1.59 -8.03 9.50
N VAL A 309 -2.40 -9.03 9.86
CA VAL A 309 -3.86 -8.96 9.88
C VAL A 309 -4.40 -9.49 11.19
N ILE A 310 -5.38 -8.79 11.77
CA ILE A 310 -6.01 -9.15 13.04
C ILE A 310 -7.52 -9.02 12.88
N ILE A 311 -8.28 -10.00 13.37
CA ILE A 311 -9.73 -9.87 13.57
C ILE A 311 -9.92 -9.25 14.96
N THR A 312 -10.65 -8.13 15.08
CA THR A 312 -10.88 -7.46 16.38
C THR A 312 -12.28 -7.71 16.89
N SER A 313 -13.29 -7.69 16.02
CA SER A 313 -14.69 -7.90 16.37
C SER A 313 -15.41 -8.78 15.34
N PRO A 314 -16.24 -9.76 15.75
CA PRO A 314 -16.52 -10.14 17.14
C PRO A 314 -15.32 -10.81 17.84
N ALA A 315 -15.34 -10.86 19.18
CA ALA A 315 -14.30 -11.51 19.99
C ALA A 315 -14.18 -13.02 19.71
N GLU A 316 -13.06 -13.64 20.09
CA GLU A 316 -12.91 -15.11 20.05
C GLU A 316 -14.02 -15.76 20.89
N ASN A 317 -14.60 -16.85 20.38
CA ASN A 317 -15.73 -17.55 20.98
C ASN A 317 -16.98 -16.69 21.17
N PHE A 318 -17.14 -15.62 20.39
CA PHE A 318 -18.38 -14.85 20.38
C PHE A 318 -19.56 -15.74 20.01
N GLN A 319 -20.59 -15.75 20.86
CA GLN A 319 -21.83 -16.49 20.64
C GLN A 319 -22.80 -15.63 19.84
N PHE A 320 -23.08 -16.02 18.60
CA PHE A 320 -24.12 -15.35 17.82
C PHE A 320 -25.51 -15.54 18.47
N PRO A 321 -26.32 -14.48 18.56
CA PRO A 321 -27.63 -14.53 19.22
C PRO A 321 -28.68 -15.32 18.43
N SER A 322 -28.48 -15.48 17.12
CA SER A 322 -29.29 -16.25 16.17
C SER A 322 -28.36 -16.88 15.14
N ARG A 323 -28.84 -17.91 14.43
CA ARG A 323 -28.10 -18.48 13.32
C ARG A 323 -28.18 -17.48 12.16
N THR A 324 -27.16 -16.65 12.01
CA THR A 324 -27.13 -15.66 10.93
C THR A 324 -26.50 -16.25 9.67
N GLN A 325 -27.11 -15.97 8.51
CA GLN A 325 -26.44 -16.18 7.22
C GLN A 325 -25.23 -15.25 7.11
N TRP A 326 -25.38 -13.99 7.51
CA TRP A 326 -24.38 -12.94 7.31
C TRP A 326 -23.87 -12.41 8.63
N ALA A 327 -22.56 -12.37 8.83
CA ALA A 327 -21.95 -11.80 10.01
C ALA A 327 -21.00 -10.65 9.65
N SER A 328 -21.18 -9.50 10.31
CA SER A 328 -20.23 -8.40 10.22
C SER A 328 -19.00 -8.74 11.05
N VAL A 329 -17.84 -8.73 10.42
CA VAL A 329 -16.54 -8.96 11.05
C VAL A 329 -15.61 -7.81 10.67
N SER A 330 -14.80 -7.37 11.62
CA SER A 330 -13.89 -6.24 11.46
C SER A 330 -12.56 -6.51 12.14
N GLY A 331 -11.56 -5.74 11.74
CA GLY A 331 -10.21 -5.96 12.19
C GLY A 331 -9.26 -4.84 11.80
N THR A 332 -7.98 -5.08 12.11
CA THR A 332 -6.87 -4.22 11.73
C THR A 332 -5.97 -4.92 10.72
N CYS A 333 -5.22 -4.13 9.96
CA CYS A 333 -4.32 -4.58 8.93
C CYS A 333 -3.14 -3.61 8.81
N SER A 334 -1.96 -4.10 8.41
CA SER A 334 -0.75 -3.28 8.33
C SER A 334 -0.48 -2.67 6.94
N GLU A 335 -1.22 -3.07 5.90
CA GLU A 335 -0.96 -2.63 4.52
C GLU A 335 -2.22 -2.12 3.82
N ASN A 336 -2.35 -0.80 3.75
CA ASN A 336 -3.46 -0.14 3.06
C ASN A 336 -3.45 -0.41 1.55
N GLY A 337 -4.64 -0.58 0.96
CA GLY A 337 -4.83 -0.87 -0.46
C GLY A 337 -4.68 -2.35 -0.84
N LYS A 338 -4.30 -3.22 0.10
CA LYS A 338 -4.23 -4.67 -0.12
C LYS A 338 -5.54 -5.37 0.21
N THR A 339 -5.85 -6.40 -0.57
CA THR A 339 -7.06 -7.22 -0.40
C THR A 339 -6.86 -8.25 0.70
N ILE A 340 -7.88 -8.42 1.54
CA ILE A 340 -7.94 -9.46 2.56
C ILE A 340 -8.83 -10.58 2.01
N SER A 341 -8.30 -11.79 2.01
CA SER A 341 -9.03 -12.99 1.61
C SER A 341 -9.53 -13.75 2.83
N PHE A 342 -10.63 -14.49 2.65
CA PHE A 342 -11.28 -15.27 3.70
C PHE A 342 -11.56 -16.68 3.21
N ASN A 343 -11.59 -17.64 4.13
CA ASN A 343 -12.04 -19.02 3.85
C ASN A 343 -13.58 -19.14 3.71
N TRP A 344 -14.29 -18.01 3.73
CA TRP A 344 -15.74 -17.91 3.56
C TRP A 344 -16.07 -16.84 2.50
N PRO A 345 -17.18 -16.98 1.75
CA PRO A 345 -17.62 -15.95 0.81
C PRO A 345 -17.91 -14.62 1.50
N THR A 346 -17.62 -13.52 0.81
CA THR A 346 -17.94 -12.16 1.26
C THR A 346 -18.89 -11.47 0.29
N GLN A 347 -19.66 -10.50 0.79
CA GLN A 347 -20.56 -9.72 -0.06
C GLN A 347 -19.80 -8.81 -1.06
N SER A 348 -18.59 -8.39 -0.69
CA SER A 348 -17.74 -7.50 -1.47
C SER A 348 -16.27 -7.87 -1.28
N ILE A 349 -15.42 -7.43 -2.22
CA ILE A 349 -13.96 -7.46 -2.05
C ILE A 349 -13.61 -6.57 -0.84
N VAL A 350 -12.80 -7.09 0.07
CA VAL A 350 -12.41 -6.39 1.30
C VAL A 350 -10.98 -5.89 1.13
N THR A 351 -10.79 -4.59 1.27
CA THR A 351 -9.48 -3.94 1.14
C THR A 351 -9.13 -3.24 2.45
N CYS A 352 -7.90 -3.42 2.90
CA CYS A 352 -7.37 -2.68 4.05
C CYS A 352 -7.39 -1.18 3.77
N THR A 353 -8.06 -0.39 4.62
CA THR A 353 -8.20 1.06 4.46
C THR A 353 -8.05 1.75 5.81
N ALA A 354 -7.14 2.72 5.90
CA ALA A 354 -6.81 3.40 7.15
C ALA A 354 -6.52 2.41 8.30
N ASP A 355 -5.70 1.40 8.01
CA ASP A 355 -5.22 0.35 8.93
C ASP A 355 -6.33 -0.54 9.52
N THR A 356 -7.53 -0.46 8.93
CA THR A 356 -8.71 -1.22 9.34
C THR A 356 -9.40 -1.88 8.17
N TRP A 357 -10.23 -2.87 8.48
CA TRP A 357 -11.09 -3.51 7.49
C TRP A 357 -12.41 -3.95 8.12
N ASN A 358 -13.45 -4.03 7.29
CA ASN A 358 -14.77 -4.50 7.66
C ASN A 358 -15.29 -5.40 6.53
N ALA A 359 -15.92 -6.51 6.90
CA ALA A 359 -16.42 -7.51 5.98
C ALA A 359 -17.79 -8.02 6.43
N LEU A 360 -18.64 -8.37 5.47
CA LEU A 360 -19.84 -9.16 5.72
C LEU A 360 -19.61 -10.57 5.18
N ILE A 361 -19.51 -11.54 6.09
CA ILE A 361 -19.15 -12.94 5.80
C ILE A 361 -20.41 -13.82 5.70
N ASP A 362 -20.50 -14.65 4.66
CA ASP A 362 -21.58 -15.63 4.47
C ASP A 362 -21.27 -16.95 5.16
N PHE A 363 -21.95 -17.27 6.26
CA PHE A 363 -21.88 -18.55 6.97
C PHE A 363 -22.98 -19.54 6.55
N SER A 364 -23.68 -19.32 5.44
CA SER A 364 -24.79 -20.18 4.98
C SER A 364 -24.42 -21.65 4.82
N SER A 365 -23.17 -22.01 4.49
CA SER A 365 -22.77 -23.42 4.38
C SER A 365 -22.51 -24.10 5.74
N ALA A 366 -22.49 -23.35 6.84
CA ALA A 366 -22.28 -23.87 8.19
C ALA A 366 -23.55 -24.43 8.86
N VAL A 367 -24.63 -24.75 8.13
CA VAL A 367 -26.01 -24.97 8.65
C VAL A 367 -26.13 -25.99 9.77
N SER A 368 -25.23 -26.97 9.82
CA SER A 368 -25.23 -28.06 10.80
C SER A 368 -24.15 -27.92 11.89
N ALA A 369 -23.28 -26.91 11.81
CA ALA A 369 -22.19 -26.72 12.76
C ALA A 369 -22.60 -25.87 13.98
N ASN A 370 -22.07 -26.19 15.17
CA ASN A 370 -22.26 -25.40 16.39
C ASN A 370 -21.18 -24.31 16.55
N SER A 371 -20.20 -24.27 15.66
CA SER A 371 -19.17 -23.25 15.59
C SER A 371 -18.66 -23.10 14.15
N VAL A 372 -18.08 -21.94 13.85
CA VAL A 372 -17.41 -21.66 12.58
C VAL A 372 -16.03 -21.07 12.85
N SER A 373 -15.05 -21.45 12.04
CA SER A 373 -13.72 -20.86 12.07
C SER A 373 -13.54 -19.96 10.84
N LEU A 374 -13.30 -18.68 11.09
CA LEU A 374 -13.01 -17.68 10.07
C LEU A 374 -11.51 -17.41 10.05
N THR A 375 -10.87 -17.67 8.93
CA THR A 375 -9.49 -17.33 8.66
C THR A 375 -9.45 -16.10 7.75
N ALA A 376 -8.80 -15.04 8.20
CA ALA A 376 -8.48 -13.87 7.40
C ALA A 376 -7.01 -13.93 6.99
N THR A 377 -6.73 -13.74 5.70
CA THR A 377 -5.38 -13.78 5.13
C THR A 377 -5.09 -12.48 4.41
N LEU A 378 -3.95 -11.86 4.70
CA LEU A 378 -3.47 -10.66 4.02
C LEU A 378 -2.16 -11.00 3.31
N THR A 379 -2.07 -10.60 2.04
CA THR A 379 -0.88 -10.81 1.21
C THR A 379 -0.35 -9.45 0.71
N ASP A 380 0.95 -9.25 0.84
CA ASP A 380 1.64 -8.02 0.42
C ASP A 380 1.87 -7.96 -1.11
N ALA A 381 2.67 -7.01 -1.59
CA ALA A 381 3.02 -6.90 -3.01
C ALA A 381 4.00 -7.99 -3.50
N VAL A 382 4.79 -8.56 -2.60
CA VAL A 382 5.90 -9.48 -2.88
C VAL A 382 5.48 -10.94 -2.71
N GLY A 383 4.27 -11.17 -2.19
CA GLY A 383 3.65 -12.48 -2.02
C GLY A 383 3.76 -13.05 -0.60
N HIS A 384 4.30 -12.34 0.39
CA HIS A 384 4.22 -12.83 1.76
C HIS A 384 2.80 -12.68 2.26
N SER A 385 2.39 -13.66 3.06
CA SER A 385 1.08 -13.64 3.68
C SER A 385 1.17 -13.98 5.16
N SER A 386 0.29 -13.37 5.94
CA SER A 386 -0.04 -13.84 7.28
C SER A 386 -1.52 -14.17 7.34
N SER A 387 -1.88 -15.05 8.27
CA SER A 387 -3.26 -15.45 8.48
C SER A 387 -3.58 -15.50 9.96
N ILE A 388 -4.80 -15.09 10.32
CA ILE A 388 -5.35 -15.22 11.66
C ILE A 388 -6.69 -15.95 11.57
N SER A 389 -6.91 -16.88 12.50
CA SER A 389 -8.19 -17.58 12.61
C SER A 389 -8.90 -17.19 13.89
N ARG A 390 -10.21 -17.00 13.81
CA ARG A 390 -11.09 -16.88 14.98
C ARG A 390 -12.25 -17.85 14.92
N THR A 391 -12.59 -18.41 16.08
CA THR A 391 -13.76 -19.28 16.22
C THR A 391 -14.95 -18.47 16.72
N PHE A 392 -16.09 -18.61 16.06
CA PHE A 392 -17.37 -18.09 16.52
C PHE A 392 -18.31 -19.24 16.85
N LEU A 393 -19.13 -19.06 17.87
CA LEU A 393 -20.09 -20.06 18.31
C LEU A 393 -21.47 -19.74 17.71
N LEU A 394 -22.11 -20.75 17.13
CA LEU A 394 -23.47 -20.67 16.62
C LEU A 394 -24.43 -21.23 17.68
N PRO A 395 -25.68 -20.73 17.77
CA PRO A 395 -26.64 -21.26 18.73
C PRO A 395 -26.89 -22.75 18.46
N VAL A 396 -26.73 -23.58 19.51
CA VAL A 396 -26.95 -25.04 19.43
C VAL A 396 -28.40 -25.35 19.05
N VAL A 397 -29.33 -24.55 19.57
CA VAL A 397 -30.77 -24.62 19.30
C VAL A 397 -31.32 -23.22 19.08
N GLU A 398 -31.99 -23.02 17.95
CA GLU A 398 -32.77 -21.81 17.68
C GLU A 398 -34.26 -22.15 17.67
N ILE A 399 -35.06 -21.45 18.48
CA ILE A 399 -36.49 -21.74 18.61
C ILE A 399 -37.29 -20.65 17.91
N TYR A 400 -38.21 -21.09 17.07
CA TYR A 400 -39.22 -20.26 16.41
C TYR A 400 -40.58 -20.58 17.03
N SER A 401 -41.51 -19.63 16.97
CA SER A 401 -42.85 -19.82 17.53
C SER A 401 -43.93 -19.22 16.64
N ASN A 402 -45.13 -19.77 16.78
CA ASN A 402 -46.37 -19.09 16.44
C ASN A 402 -47.17 -18.85 17.72
N LEU A 403 -48.48 -18.59 17.64
CA LEU A 403 -49.25 -18.34 18.85
C LEU A 403 -49.34 -19.55 19.79
N TYR A 404 -49.21 -20.78 19.29
CA TYR A 404 -49.54 -22.03 20.01
C TYR A 404 -48.42 -23.09 20.03
N SER A 405 -47.43 -22.98 19.16
CA SER A 405 -46.46 -24.05 18.95
C SER A 405 -45.06 -23.49 18.80
N PHE A 406 -44.08 -24.33 19.13
CA PHE A 406 -42.67 -24.07 18.93
C PHE A 406 -42.10 -24.98 17.85
N ALA A 407 -41.11 -24.46 17.13
CA ALA A 407 -40.28 -25.19 16.18
C ALA A 407 -38.80 -24.86 16.46
N ALA A 408 -38.08 -25.81 17.04
CA ALA A 408 -36.64 -25.70 17.26
C ALA A 408 -35.87 -26.18 16.03
N VAL A 409 -34.87 -25.41 15.60
CA VAL A 409 -33.86 -25.82 14.63
C VAL A 409 -32.60 -26.21 15.41
N LYS A 410 -32.24 -27.50 15.34
CA LYS A 410 -31.04 -28.07 15.97
C LYS A 410 -30.24 -28.84 14.93
N GLY A 411 -29.00 -28.40 14.64
CA GLY A 411 -28.16 -29.01 13.60
C GLY A 411 -28.78 -29.00 12.19
N GLY A 412 -29.68 -28.06 11.90
CA GLY A 412 -30.43 -27.98 10.65
C GLY A 412 -31.69 -28.86 10.58
N LYS A 413 -31.97 -29.67 11.62
CA LYS A 413 -33.21 -30.43 11.78
C LYS A 413 -34.26 -29.61 12.54
N VAL A 414 -35.53 -29.72 12.14
CA VAL A 414 -36.66 -29.12 12.87
C VAL A 414 -37.27 -30.12 13.86
N ILE A 415 -37.50 -29.66 15.08
CA ILE A 415 -38.17 -30.38 16.18
C ILE A 415 -39.35 -29.52 16.64
N THR A 416 -40.57 -30.07 16.63
CA THR A 416 -41.80 -29.31 16.93
C THR A 416 -42.53 -29.83 18.16
N TRP A 417 -43.20 -28.93 18.89
CA TRP A 417 -44.10 -29.28 20.00
C TRP A 417 -45.13 -28.16 20.25
N GLY A 418 -46.17 -28.45 21.04
CA GLY A 418 -47.33 -27.58 21.28
C GLY A 418 -48.58 -28.10 20.55
N GLU A 419 -49.51 -27.22 20.19
CA GLU A 419 -50.75 -27.65 19.54
C GLU A 419 -50.49 -28.34 18.19
N SER A 420 -50.87 -29.61 18.10
CA SER A 420 -50.61 -30.49 16.97
C SER A 420 -51.13 -29.95 15.64
N SER A 421 -52.36 -29.43 15.63
CA SER A 421 -53.01 -28.90 14.42
C SER A 421 -52.44 -27.56 13.97
N TRP A 422 -51.76 -26.86 14.88
CA TRP A 422 -51.30 -25.48 14.67
C TRP A 422 -49.78 -25.37 14.64
N GLY A 423 -49.10 -26.43 14.19
CA GLY A 423 -47.66 -26.42 13.92
C GLY A 423 -46.81 -27.20 14.92
N GLY A 424 -47.39 -27.72 16.00
CA GLY A 424 -46.72 -28.57 16.99
C GLY A 424 -46.40 -29.98 16.51
N ASN A 425 -46.82 -30.37 15.30
CA ASN A 425 -46.49 -31.64 14.69
C ASN A 425 -46.01 -31.46 13.24
N SER A 426 -44.72 -31.72 13.00
CA SER A 426 -44.08 -31.68 11.67
C SER A 426 -43.87 -33.06 11.04
N SER A 427 -44.47 -34.13 11.58
CA SER A 427 -44.26 -35.51 11.08
C SER A 427 -44.60 -35.70 9.60
N ALA A 428 -45.62 -35.00 9.09
CA ALA A 428 -46.04 -35.06 7.70
C ALA A 428 -44.98 -34.54 6.71
N VAL A 429 -44.02 -33.75 7.18
CA VAL A 429 -42.92 -33.17 6.38
C VAL A 429 -41.54 -33.54 6.94
N ALA A 430 -41.45 -34.62 7.74
CA ALA A 430 -40.23 -34.98 8.47
C ALA A 430 -38.99 -35.14 7.56
N SER A 431 -39.15 -35.70 6.36
CA SER A 431 -38.06 -35.82 5.39
C SER A 431 -37.55 -34.45 4.92
N ASP A 432 -38.47 -33.50 4.70
CA ASP A 432 -38.14 -32.17 4.21
C ASP A 432 -37.46 -31.28 5.24
N VAL A 433 -37.71 -31.51 6.53
CA VAL A 433 -37.17 -30.73 7.64
C VAL A 433 -36.16 -31.51 8.49
N SER A 434 -35.64 -32.61 7.96
CA SER A 434 -34.66 -33.47 8.65
C SER A 434 -33.25 -32.89 8.71
N ALA A 435 -32.91 -31.97 7.80
CA ALA A 435 -31.60 -31.31 7.73
C ALA A 435 -31.68 -30.02 6.89
N ASN A 436 -30.61 -29.22 6.93
CA ASN A 436 -30.41 -28.02 6.10
C ASN A 436 -31.47 -26.92 6.24
N VAL A 437 -32.31 -26.95 7.26
CA VAL A 437 -33.20 -25.82 7.59
C VAL A 437 -32.36 -24.69 8.17
N VAL A 438 -32.45 -23.51 7.54
CA VAL A 438 -31.71 -22.32 7.96
C VAL A 438 -32.57 -21.35 8.76
N LYS A 439 -33.89 -21.35 8.54
CA LYS A 439 -34.85 -20.53 9.28
C LYS A 439 -36.27 -21.05 9.18
N VAL A 440 -37.13 -20.60 10.08
CA VAL A 440 -38.57 -20.87 10.07
C VAL A 440 -39.34 -19.56 10.15
N ALA A 441 -40.34 -19.39 9.30
CA ALA A 441 -41.33 -18.33 9.37
C ALA A 441 -42.66 -18.89 9.89
N SER A 442 -43.51 -18.04 10.46
CA SER A 442 -44.81 -18.43 10.99
C SER A 442 -45.94 -17.49 10.56
N THR A 443 -47.14 -18.05 10.44
CA THR A 443 -48.39 -17.31 10.61
C THR A 443 -48.84 -17.44 12.07
N SER A 444 -50.09 -17.12 12.40
CA SER A 444 -50.59 -17.35 13.77
C SER A 444 -50.61 -18.83 14.17
N ILE A 445 -50.79 -19.75 13.21
CA ILE A 445 -51.07 -21.18 13.45
C ILE A 445 -50.44 -22.14 12.41
N ALA A 446 -49.47 -21.67 11.62
CA ALA A 446 -48.72 -22.50 10.68
C ALA A 446 -47.25 -22.08 10.60
N PHE A 447 -46.40 -22.95 10.04
CA PHE A 447 -44.97 -22.73 9.85
C PHE A 447 -44.53 -22.98 8.41
N ALA A 448 -43.45 -22.29 8.03
CA ALA A 448 -42.74 -22.46 6.77
C ALA A 448 -41.23 -22.49 7.04
N ALA A 449 -40.58 -23.65 6.88
CA ALA A 449 -39.14 -23.80 7.00
C ALA A 449 -38.46 -23.52 5.66
N VAL A 450 -37.48 -22.62 5.66
CA VAL A 450 -36.61 -22.35 4.49
C VAL A 450 -35.32 -23.15 4.65
N LYS A 451 -34.99 -23.95 3.64
CA LYS A 451 -33.75 -24.72 3.56
C LYS A 451 -32.62 -23.90 2.93
N ALA A 452 -31.38 -24.34 3.09
CA ALA A 452 -30.18 -23.66 2.58
C ALA A 452 -30.19 -23.43 1.06
N ASN A 453 -30.83 -24.30 0.28
CA ASN A 453 -31.01 -24.13 -1.18
C ASN A 453 -32.20 -23.21 -1.56
N GLY A 454 -32.88 -22.65 -0.57
CA GLY A 454 -34.09 -21.86 -0.74
C GLY A 454 -35.35 -22.68 -1.06
N SER A 455 -35.36 -23.99 -0.86
CA SER A 455 -36.60 -24.77 -0.89
C SER A 455 -37.40 -24.57 0.41
N VAL A 456 -38.73 -24.63 0.34
CA VAL A 456 -39.61 -24.39 1.50
C VAL A 456 -40.49 -25.59 1.81
N ALA A 457 -40.52 -25.96 3.09
CA ALA A 457 -41.44 -26.96 3.64
C ALA A 457 -42.46 -26.29 4.56
N THR A 458 -43.73 -26.65 4.46
CA THR A 458 -44.83 -26.03 5.23
C THR A 458 -45.60 -27.06 6.03
N TRP A 459 -46.08 -26.69 7.22
CA TRP A 459 -46.93 -27.53 8.07
C TRP A 459 -47.78 -26.69 9.04
N GLY A 460 -48.77 -27.32 9.70
CA GLY A 460 -49.77 -26.67 10.54
C GLY A 460 -51.12 -26.56 9.83
N ASP A 461 -51.94 -25.57 10.22
CA ASP A 461 -53.28 -25.42 9.65
C ASP A 461 -53.19 -25.07 8.15
N SER A 462 -53.88 -25.87 7.33
CA SER A 462 -53.81 -25.76 5.86
C SER A 462 -54.39 -24.44 5.34
N ALA A 463 -55.47 -23.94 5.95
CA ALA A 463 -56.08 -22.67 5.58
C ALA A 463 -55.20 -21.47 5.96
N ALA A 464 -54.37 -21.61 7.00
CA ALA A 464 -53.40 -20.62 7.44
C ALA A 464 -52.03 -20.69 6.73
N GLY A 465 -51.91 -21.47 5.65
CA GLY A 465 -50.69 -21.59 4.87
C GLY A 465 -49.79 -22.76 5.26
N GLY A 466 -50.25 -23.66 6.13
CA GLY A 466 -49.59 -24.93 6.45
C GLY A 466 -49.56 -25.94 5.29
N SER A 467 -50.24 -25.64 4.18
CA SER A 467 -50.07 -26.35 2.92
C SER A 467 -49.66 -25.39 1.80
N SER A 468 -48.54 -25.67 1.15
CA SER A 468 -48.03 -24.95 -0.03
C SER A 468 -48.21 -25.73 -1.34
N SER A 469 -49.09 -26.73 -1.36
CA SER A 469 -49.28 -27.66 -2.49
C SER A 469 -49.61 -26.96 -3.81
N THR A 470 -50.29 -25.82 -3.78
CA THR A 470 -50.65 -25.02 -4.95
C THR A 470 -49.48 -24.26 -5.58
N VAL A 471 -48.38 -24.08 -4.85
CA VAL A 471 -47.20 -23.29 -5.28
C VAL A 471 -45.88 -24.04 -5.11
N VAL A 472 -45.92 -25.35 -4.87
CA VAL A 472 -44.75 -26.17 -4.52
C VAL A 472 -43.61 -26.07 -5.53
N SER A 473 -43.92 -25.98 -6.84
CA SER A 473 -42.90 -25.82 -7.89
C SER A 473 -42.13 -24.51 -7.78
N GLN A 474 -42.80 -23.43 -7.35
CA GLN A 474 -42.21 -22.11 -7.17
C GLN A 474 -41.37 -22.00 -5.90
N LEU A 475 -41.62 -22.89 -4.92
CA LEU A 475 -40.94 -22.98 -3.64
C LEU A 475 -39.87 -24.09 -3.59
N SER A 476 -39.54 -24.68 -4.73
CA SER A 476 -38.57 -25.79 -4.81
C SER A 476 -37.11 -25.35 -4.70
N TYR A 477 -36.81 -24.06 -4.92
CA TYR A 477 -35.49 -23.46 -4.75
C TYR A 477 -35.56 -21.92 -4.73
N GLY A 478 -34.50 -21.30 -4.25
CA GLY A 478 -34.26 -19.87 -4.44
C GLY A 478 -35.17 -18.93 -3.64
N VAL A 479 -35.93 -19.44 -2.66
CA VAL A 479 -36.59 -18.58 -1.66
C VAL A 479 -35.52 -18.02 -0.73
N LYS A 480 -35.48 -16.69 -0.65
CA LYS A 480 -34.61 -15.96 0.25
C LYS A 480 -35.28 -15.79 1.59
N ASP A 481 -36.49 -15.24 1.67
CA ASP A 481 -37.20 -14.91 2.91
C ASP A 481 -38.69 -15.28 2.83
N VAL A 482 -39.33 -15.55 3.97
CA VAL A 482 -40.76 -15.83 4.08
C VAL A 482 -41.37 -14.97 5.18
N TYR A 483 -42.52 -14.37 4.90
CA TYR A 483 -43.25 -13.44 5.75
C TYR A 483 -44.68 -13.95 5.94
N GLY A 484 -45.26 -13.77 7.13
CA GLY A 484 -46.61 -14.25 7.46
C GLY A 484 -47.55 -13.14 7.87
N THR A 485 -48.81 -13.20 7.42
CA THR A 485 -49.94 -12.55 8.10
C THR A 485 -50.47 -13.48 9.20
N GLY A 486 -51.68 -13.21 9.72
CA GLY A 486 -52.36 -14.14 10.61
C GLY A 486 -52.60 -15.52 9.98
N SER A 487 -52.78 -15.60 8.65
CA SER A 487 -53.20 -16.85 7.97
C SER A 487 -52.71 -17.01 6.52
N ALA A 488 -51.75 -16.22 6.08
CA ALA A 488 -51.14 -16.38 4.76
C ALA A 488 -49.63 -16.13 4.80
N PHE A 489 -48.92 -16.67 3.84
CA PHE A 489 -47.49 -16.47 3.66
C PHE A 489 -47.19 -15.75 2.34
N ALA A 490 -46.10 -14.99 2.35
CA ALA A 490 -45.48 -14.41 1.18
C ALA A 490 -43.96 -14.65 1.24
N ALA A 491 -43.42 -15.27 0.21
CA ALA A 491 -41.99 -15.51 0.03
C ALA A 491 -41.38 -14.50 -0.92
N VAL A 492 -40.15 -14.08 -0.65
CA VAL A 492 -39.28 -13.31 -1.57
C VAL A 492 -38.18 -14.24 -2.04
N LYS A 493 -38.01 -14.35 -3.36
CA LYS A 493 -36.96 -15.15 -3.99
C LYS A 493 -35.68 -14.34 -4.20
N VAL A 494 -34.57 -15.04 -4.44
CA VAL A 494 -33.24 -14.45 -4.70
C VAL A 494 -33.26 -13.54 -5.94
N ASP A 495 -34.10 -13.84 -6.93
CA ASP A 495 -34.34 -13.02 -8.13
C ASP A 495 -35.23 -11.79 -7.88
N GLY A 496 -35.71 -11.60 -6.64
CA GLY A 496 -36.60 -10.52 -6.24
C GLY A 496 -38.08 -10.74 -6.59
N SER A 497 -38.47 -11.91 -7.10
CA SER A 497 -39.89 -12.25 -7.32
C SER A 497 -40.60 -12.67 -6.03
N GLY A 498 -41.91 -12.41 -5.97
CA GLY A 498 -42.78 -12.80 -4.85
C GLY A 498 -43.63 -14.03 -5.13
N VAL A 499 -43.82 -14.90 -4.13
CA VAL A 499 -44.74 -16.06 -4.19
C VAL A 499 -45.63 -16.06 -2.95
N THR A 500 -46.94 -16.25 -3.09
CA THR A 500 -47.89 -16.21 -1.95
C THR A 500 -48.73 -17.48 -1.86
N TRP A 501 -49.13 -17.86 -0.64
CA TRP A 501 -50.06 -18.98 -0.39
C TRP A 501 -50.76 -18.84 0.98
N GLY A 502 -51.74 -19.70 1.24
CA GLY A 502 -52.60 -19.66 2.44
C GLY A 502 -53.95 -18.98 2.16
N ASN A 503 -54.55 -18.36 3.17
CA ASN A 503 -55.88 -17.77 3.04
C ASN A 503 -55.88 -16.61 2.03
N GLY A 504 -56.63 -16.77 0.93
CA GLY A 504 -56.68 -15.80 -0.17
C GLY A 504 -57.08 -14.39 0.27
N ALA A 505 -58.12 -14.27 1.12
CA ALA A 505 -58.61 -12.97 1.61
C ALA A 505 -57.63 -12.27 2.56
N LEU A 506 -56.70 -13.02 3.16
CA LEU A 506 -55.70 -12.52 4.13
C LEU A 506 -54.29 -12.45 3.53
N GLY A 507 -54.19 -12.40 2.19
CA GLY A 507 -52.94 -12.17 1.47
C GLY A 507 -52.35 -13.39 0.75
N GLY A 508 -53.00 -14.54 0.81
CA GLY A 508 -52.59 -15.74 0.08
C GLY A 508 -52.77 -15.62 -1.43
N ASP A 509 -53.72 -14.80 -1.88
CA ASP A 509 -53.95 -14.47 -3.29
C ASP A 509 -53.31 -13.12 -3.64
N SER A 510 -52.29 -13.18 -4.49
CA SER A 510 -51.58 -12.01 -5.04
C SER A 510 -51.79 -11.85 -6.55
N SER A 511 -52.75 -12.56 -7.14
CA SER A 511 -52.98 -12.57 -8.60
C SER A 511 -53.14 -11.16 -9.19
N SER A 512 -53.84 -10.26 -8.48
CA SER A 512 -54.07 -8.87 -8.85
C SER A 512 -52.80 -8.00 -8.91
N VAL A 513 -51.71 -8.41 -8.25
CA VAL A 513 -50.44 -7.67 -8.20
C VAL A 513 -49.24 -8.49 -8.66
N SER A 514 -49.46 -9.69 -9.18
CA SER A 514 -48.42 -10.67 -9.55
C SER A 514 -47.33 -10.07 -10.46
N ALA A 515 -47.70 -9.29 -11.48
CA ALA A 515 -46.77 -8.62 -12.38
C ALA A 515 -45.91 -7.53 -11.68
N ALA A 516 -46.41 -6.95 -10.59
CA ALA A 516 -45.73 -5.91 -9.83
C ALA A 516 -44.81 -6.47 -8.73
N LEU A 517 -44.97 -7.74 -8.34
CA LEU A 517 -44.14 -8.45 -7.34
C LEU A 517 -42.79 -8.89 -7.92
N THR A 518 -42.02 -7.92 -8.40
CA THR A 518 -40.67 -8.06 -8.94
C THR A 518 -39.73 -7.07 -8.26
N SER A 519 -38.44 -7.41 -8.19
CA SER A 519 -37.44 -6.59 -7.46
C SER A 519 -37.84 -6.28 -6.01
N VAL A 520 -38.55 -7.21 -5.36
CA VAL A 520 -38.98 -7.09 -3.96
C VAL A 520 -37.75 -7.20 -3.06
N LYS A 521 -37.54 -6.19 -2.23
CA LYS A 521 -36.45 -6.14 -1.25
C LYS A 521 -36.87 -6.76 0.08
N SER A 522 -38.06 -6.43 0.55
CA SER A 522 -38.63 -6.89 1.82
C SER A 522 -40.14 -6.79 1.82
N ILE A 523 -40.81 -7.54 2.69
CA ILE A 523 -42.26 -7.49 2.87
C ILE A 523 -42.58 -7.15 4.33
N VAL A 524 -43.61 -6.34 4.55
CA VAL A 524 -44.19 -6.07 5.86
C VAL A 524 -45.63 -6.56 5.86
N SER A 525 -46.03 -7.24 6.93
CA SER A 525 -47.37 -7.79 7.10
C SER A 525 -48.10 -7.18 8.29
N ASN A 526 -49.42 -7.21 8.24
CA ASN A 526 -50.27 -7.12 9.43
C ASN A 526 -51.12 -8.39 9.57
N THR A 527 -52.23 -8.33 10.31
CA THR A 527 -53.09 -9.48 10.56
C THR A 527 -53.64 -10.14 9.28
N GLY A 528 -53.74 -9.43 8.15
CA GLY A 528 -54.30 -9.98 6.91
C GLY A 528 -53.96 -9.26 5.60
N ALA A 529 -52.94 -8.40 5.59
CA ALA A 529 -52.46 -7.71 4.40
C ALA A 529 -50.93 -7.64 4.38
N PHE A 530 -50.39 -7.45 3.19
CA PHE A 530 -48.96 -7.32 2.94
C PHE A 530 -48.64 -6.02 2.20
N ALA A 531 -47.46 -5.47 2.46
CA ALA A 531 -46.83 -4.38 1.74
C ALA A 531 -45.40 -4.77 1.37
N ALA A 532 -45.14 -5.00 0.08
CA ALA A 532 -43.80 -5.26 -0.47
C ALA A 532 -43.10 -3.94 -0.77
N ILE A 533 -41.91 -3.75 -0.19
CA ILE A 533 -41.00 -2.65 -0.52
C ILE A 533 -40.06 -3.14 -1.62
N LYS A 534 -40.05 -2.46 -2.76
CA LYS A 534 -39.20 -2.78 -3.91
C LYS A 534 -37.83 -2.11 -3.81
N ALA A 535 -36.88 -2.57 -4.62
CA ALA A 535 -35.52 -2.05 -4.66
C ALA A 535 -35.43 -0.55 -5.02
N ASP A 536 -36.38 -0.05 -5.81
CA ASP A 536 -36.53 1.37 -6.18
C ASP A 536 -37.23 2.23 -5.11
N GLY A 537 -37.62 1.62 -3.98
CA GLY A 537 -38.36 2.28 -2.90
C GLY A 537 -39.85 2.49 -3.20
N SER A 538 -40.40 1.87 -4.25
CA SER A 538 -41.86 1.80 -4.46
C SER A 538 -42.50 0.71 -3.59
N VAL A 539 -43.80 0.84 -3.31
CA VAL A 539 -44.55 -0.14 -2.49
C VAL A 539 -45.72 -0.75 -3.26
N VAL A 540 -45.85 -2.07 -3.17
CA VAL A 540 -46.97 -2.85 -3.71
C VAL A 540 -47.73 -3.51 -2.56
N THR A 541 -49.05 -3.36 -2.51
CA THR A 541 -49.89 -3.90 -1.41
C THR A 541 -50.92 -4.90 -1.91
N TRP A 542 -51.23 -5.91 -1.09
CA TRP A 542 -52.31 -6.88 -1.37
C TRP A 542 -52.84 -7.51 -0.07
N GLY A 543 -53.88 -8.33 -0.19
CA GLY A 543 -54.62 -8.91 0.94
C GLY A 543 -55.88 -8.10 1.28
N SER A 544 -56.31 -8.14 2.54
CA SER A 544 -57.59 -7.52 2.93
C SER A 544 -57.57 -6.00 2.73
N SER A 545 -58.45 -5.51 1.85
CA SER A 545 -58.54 -4.10 1.47
C SER A 545 -58.87 -3.19 2.66
N SER A 546 -59.70 -3.67 3.59
CA SER A 546 -60.14 -2.93 4.79
C SER A 546 -59.03 -2.65 5.80
N ILE A 547 -57.91 -3.38 5.72
CA ILE A 547 -56.77 -3.26 6.63
C ILE A 547 -55.46 -2.95 5.91
N GLY A 548 -55.54 -2.29 4.75
CA GLY A 548 -54.37 -1.76 4.04
C GLY A 548 -53.82 -2.62 2.91
N GLY A 549 -54.51 -3.71 2.53
CA GLY A 549 -54.24 -4.41 1.28
C GLY A 549 -54.50 -3.57 0.02
N ASN A 550 -55.28 -2.49 0.16
CA ASN A 550 -55.49 -1.49 -0.89
C ASN A 550 -54.85 -0.14 -0.49
N SER A 551 -53.88 0.31 -1.28
CA SER A 551 -53.16 1.59 -1.12
C SER A 551 -53.45 2.60 -2.24
N SER A 552 -54.48 2.37 -3.06
CA SER A 552 -54.75 3.18 -4.26
C SER A 552 -54.92 4.68 -3.97
N THR A 553 -55.46 5.04 -2.80
CA THR A 553 -55.65 6.43 -2.37
C THR A 553 -54.35 7.18 -2.09
N VAL A 554 -53.24 6.46 -1.88
CA VAL A 554 -51.92 7.03 -1.60
C VAL A 554 -50.83 6.55 -2.58
N ALA A 555 -51.22 5.90 -3.69
CA ALA A 555 -50.30 5.25 -4.61
C ALA A 555 -49.22 6.18 -5.18
N SER A 556 -49.56 7.43 -5.50
CA SER A 556 -48.58 8.41 -6.00
C SER A 556 -47.46 8.69 -5.00
N ARG A 557 -47.78 8.67 -3.69
CA ARG A 557 -46.82 8.90 -2.59
C ARG A 557 -45.98 7.67 -2.25
N LEU A 558 -46.39 6.50 -2.72
CA LEU A 558 -45.71 5.21 -2.54
C LEU A 558 -44.94 4.77 -3.80
N SER A 559 -44.82 5.65 -4.80
CA SER A 559 -44.18 5.33 -6.08
C SER A 559 -42.65 5.31 -6.02
N SER A 560 -42.04 5.90 -4.99
CA SER A 560 -40.59 5.87 -4.77
C SER A 560 -40.21 6.37 -3.37
N GLY A 561 -38.95 6.14 -3.00
CA GLY A 561 -38.33 6.76 -1.81
C GLY A 561 -38.78 6.18 -0.47
N VAL A 562 -39.59 5.13 -0.42
CA VAL A 562 -39.94 4.43 0.83
C VAL A 562 -38.73 3.63 1.31
N VAL A 563 -38.30 3.89 2.55
CA VAL A 563 -37.16 3.19 3.16
C VAL A 563 -37.58 2.17 4.20
N SER A 564 -38.74 2.36 4.84
CA SER A 564 -39.31 1.38 5.76
C SER A 564 -40.83 1.51 5.85
N VAL A 565 -41.49 0.42 6.21
CA VAL A 565 -42.93 0.38 6.49
C VAL A 565 -43.13 -0.24 7.87
N LYS A 566 -44.05 0.34 8.65
CA LYS A 566 -44.57 -0.23 9.90
C LYS A 566 -46.04 -0.53 9.76
N SER A 567 -46.48 -1.56 10.46
CA SER A 567 -47.87 -2.00 10.51
C SER A 567 -48.38 -2.02 11.94
N ASN A 568 -49.68 -1.84 12.10
CA ASN A 568 -50.45 -2.32 13.23
C ASN A 568 -51.50 -3.32 12.73
N ASP A 569 -52.44 -3.76 13.56
CA ASP A 569 -53.37 -4.82 13.16
C ASP A 569 -54.24 -4.47 11.94
N GLY A 570 -54.46 -3.18 11.68
CA GLY A 570 -55.41 -2.68 10.69
C GLY A 570 -54.88 -1.69 9.65
N ALA A 571 -53.63 -1.24 9.75
CA ALA A 571 -53.10 -0.16 8.92
C ALA A 571 -51.59 -0.27 8.72
N PHE A 572 -51.07 0.55 7.79
CA PHE A 572 -49.65 0.71 7.51
C PHE A 572 -49.24 2.18 7.53
N ALA A 573 -47.98 2.43 7.89
CA ALA A 573 -47.30 3.70 7.79
C ALA A 573 -45.91 3.52 7.16
N ALA A 574 -45.66 4.18 6.04
CA ALA A 574 -44.38 4.19 5.34
C ALA A 574 -43.57 5.44 5.72
N LEU A 575 -42.29 5.24 6.04
CA LEU A 575 -41.29 6.30 6.19
C LEU A 575 -40.47 6.39 4.90
N LYS A 576 -40.35 7.60 4.37
CA LYS A 576 -39.56 7.91 3.18
C LYS A 576 -38.16 8.42 3.54
N SER A 577 -37.23 8.36 2.58
CA SER A 577 -35.85 8.83 2.73
C SER A 577 -35.74 10.35 2.97
N ASP A 578 -36.75 11.11 2.54
CA ASP A 578 -36.89 12.54 2.79
C ASP A 578 -37.49 12.87 4.18
N GLY A 579 -37.70 11.85 5.03
CA GLY A 579 -38.25 11.98 6.38
C GLY A 579 -39.76 12.26 6.43
N SER A 580 -40.47 12.17 5.30
CA SER A 580 -41.94 12.26 5.25
C SER A 580 -42.61 10.90 5.50
N VAL A 581 -43.88 10.94 5.94
CA VAL A 581 -44.65 9.75 6.28
C VAL A 581 -45.89 9.63 5.39
N VAL A 582 -46.26 8.41 5.01
CA VAL A 582 -47.50 8.07 4.30
C VAL A 582 -48.24 6.99 5.09
N ALA A 583 -49.53 7.16 5.38
CA ALA A 583 -50.34 6.14 6.06
C ALA A 583 -51.54 5.72 5.21
N TRP A 584 -51.98 4.47 5.37
CA TRP A 584 -53.18 3.91 4.71
C TRP A 584 -53.74 2.70 5.47
N GLY A 585 -54.95 2.25 5.10
CA GLY A 585 -55.65 1.13 5.73
C GLY A 585 -56.88 1.57 6.53
N ASN A 586 -57.13 0.94 7.68
CA ASN A 586 -58.29 1.21 8.51
C ASN A 586 -58.22 2.60 9.19
N SER A 587 -59.30 3.38 9.13
CA SER A 587 -59.36 4.73 9.70
C SER A 587 -59.19 4.77 11.22
N SER A 588 -59.77 3.81 11.94
CA SER A 588 -59.61 3.68 13.39
C SER A 588 -58.18 3.31 13.79
N ASN A 589 -57.42 2.71 12.88
CA ASN A 589 -56.03 2.30 13.11
C ASN A 589 -54.99 3.30 12.58
N GLY A 590 -55.39 4.52 12.22
CA GLY A 590 -54.45 5.57 11.82
C GLY A 590 -54.10 5.59 10.33
N SER A 591 -55.05 5.26 9.44
CA SER A 591 -54.85 5.42 8.00
C SER A 591 -54.72 6.88 7.53
N SER A 592 -55.12 7.84 8.37
CA SER A 592 -54.99 9.27 8.11
C SER A 592 -53.97 9.91 9.05
N LEU A 593 -53.05 10.69 8.49
CA LEU A 593 -52.03 11.39 9.26
C LEU A 593 -52.61 12.65 9.94
N PRO A 594 -52.13 12.99 11.16
CA PRO A 594 -52.41 14.29 11.76
C PRO A 594 -51.77 15.40 10.93
N ALA A 595 -52.36 16.60 10.94
CA ALA A 595 -51.92 17.74 10.13
C ALA A 595 -50.43 18.08 10.32
N GLU A 596 -49.93 17.91 11.55
CA GLU A 596 -48.51 18.09 11.89
C GLU A 596 -47.57 17.18 11.09
N LEU A 597 -47.97 15.92 10.81
CA LEU A 597 -47.16 14.99 10.03
C LEU A 597 -47.33 15.14 8.52
N VAL A 598 -48.42 15.76 8.04
CA VAL A 598 -48.65 15.96 6.61
C VAL A 598 -47.56 16.84 5.97
N ALA A 599 -47.05 17.82 6.73
CA ALA A 599 -45.99 18.73 6.29
C ALA A 599 -44.59 18.38 6.82
N SER A 600 -44.46 17.31 7.61
CA SER A 600 -43.21 16.96 8.30
C SER A 600 -42.24 16.21 7.40
N THR A 601 -40.96 16.59 7.43
CA THR A 601 -39.85 15.93 6.69
C THR A 601 -38.69 15.52 7.60
N ASN A 602 -38.91 15.52 8.91
CA ASN A 602 -37.88 15.23 9.91
C ASN A 602 -38.16 13.95 10.71
N VAL A 603 -39.05 13.08 10.24
CA VAL A 603 -39.30 11.78 10.89
C VAL A 603 -38.12 10.85 10.62
N VAL A 604 -37.61 10.22 11.67
CA VAL A 604 -36.46 9.30 11.60
C VAL A 604 -36.86 7.85 11.91
N LYS A 605 -37.97 7.62 12.63
CA LYS A 605 -38.41 6.27 13.00
C LYS A 605 -39.92 6.21 13.24
N LEU A 606 -40.51 5.06 12.93
CA LEU A 606 -41.92 4.75 13.19
C LEU A 606 -42.05 3.59 14.19
N PHE A 607 -43.06 3.69 15.05
CA PHE A 607 -43.48 2.67 16.02
C PHE A 607 -44.98 2.42 15.92
N SER A 608 -45.44 1.29 16.44
CA SER A 608 -46.85 0.92 16.46
C SER A 608 -47.19 0.05 17.67
N ASN A 609 -48.41 0.18 18.16
CA ASN A 609 -49.10 -0.86 18.94
C ASN A 609 -50.17 -1.48 18.03
N ASN A 610 -51.12 -2.25 18.55
CA ASN A 610 -52.14 -2.89 17.69
C ASN A 610 -53.11 -1.89 17.02
N PHE A 611 -53.21 -0.66 17.52
CA PHE A 611 -54.24 0.33 17.12
C PHE A 611 -53.70 1.67 16.63
N ALA A 612 -52.47 2.03 16.98
CA ALA A 612 -51.92 3.37 16.81
C ALA A 612 -50.49 3.32 16.30
N PHE A 613 -50.03 4.46 15.80
CA PHE A 613 -48.66 4.69 15.37
C PHE A 613 -48.02 5.84 16.14
N VAL A 614 -46.69 5.85 16.19
CA VAL A 614 -45.88 6.95 16.71
C VAL A 614 -44.75 7.24 15.72
N ALA A 615 -44.58 8.51 15.37
CA ALA A 615 -43.46 9.02 14.58
C ALA A 615 -42.48 9.72 15.52
N LEU A 616 -41.22 9.27 15.53
CA LEU A 616 -40.11 9.93 16.19
C LEU A 616 -39.39 10.83 15.20
N LYS A 617 -39.21 12.09 15.58
CA LYS A 617 -38.54 13.11 14.78
C LYS A 617 -37.06 13.25 15.15
N SER A 618 -36.30 13.89 14.27
CA SER A 618 -34.85 14.12 14.45
C SER A 618 -34.51 15.05 15.62
N ASP A 619 -35.48 15.82 16.12
CA ASP A 619 -35.36 16.67 17.30
C ASP A 619 -35.77 15.94 18.59
N SER A 620 -35.90 14.61 18.56
CA SER A 620 -36.29 13.77 19.69
C SER A 620 -37.70 14.02 20.25
N SER A 621 -38.56 14.73 19.52
CA SER A 621 -40.01 14.81 19.79
C SER A 621 -40.77 13.69 19.07
N ILE A 622 -42.01 13.44 19.48
CA ILE A 622 -42.88 12.45 18.84
C ILE A 622 -44.25 12.99 18.45
N VAL A 623 -44.90 12.30 17.51
CA VAL A 623 -46.32 12.47 17.18
C VAL A 623 -46.98 11.10 17.12
N ALA A 624 -48.01 10.89 17.93
CA ALA A 624 -48.86 9.71 17.90
C ALA A 624 -50.15 9.95 17.11
N TRP A 625 -50.70 8.90 16.48
CA TRP A 625 -52.00 8.96 15.81
C TRP A 625 -52.66 7.57 15.69
N GLY A 626 -53.93 7.54 15.29
CA GLY A 626 -54.75 6.34 15.31
C GLY A 626 -55.36 6.10 16.69
N GLY A 627 -55.39 4.85 17.17
CA GLY A 627 -55.81 4.54 18.54
C GLY A 627 -57.33 4.38 18.74
N GLY A 628 -58.08 4.21 17.66
CA GLY A 628 -59.53 4.07 17.69
C GLY A 628 -60.29 5.38 17.90
N ALA A 629 -61.58 5.27 18.18
CA ALA A 629 -62.42 6.43 18.49
C ALA A 629 -61.85 7.19 19.69
N GLY A 630 -61.54 8.47 19.51
CA GLY A 630 -60.95 9.33 20.54
C GLY A 630 -59.47 9.07 20.85
N GLY A 631 -58.78 8.19 20.11
CA GLY A 631 -57.32 8.02 20.24
C GLY A 631 -56.83 7.40 21.55
N LEU A 632 -57.74 6.85 22.38
CA LEU A 632 -57.43 6.35 23.72
C LEU A 632 -56.45 5.18 23.74
N ASN A 633 -56.32 4.43 22.64
CA ASN A 633 -55.35 3.33 22.52
C ASN A 633 -53.95 3.82 22.06
N GLY A 634 -53.49 4.94 22.63
CA GLY A 634 -52.15 5.47 22.40
C GLY A 634 -52.00 6.45 21.23
N GLY A 635 -53.11 6.84 20.59
CA GLY A 635 -53.12 7.77 19.45
C GLY A 635 -53.04 9.26 19.84
N ILE A 636 -53.06 9.58 21.14
CA ILE A 636 -52.92 10.95 21.65
C ILE A 636 -51.50 11.11 22.22
N THR A 637 -50.72 12.04 21.65
CA THR A 637 -49.37 12.34 22.14
C THR A 637 -49.43 13.06 23.50
N PRO A 638 -48.64 12.63 24.50
CA PRO A 638 -48.43 13.41 25.71
C PRO A 638 -47.80 14.77 25.39
N SER A 639 -48.32 15.85 25.99
CA SER A 639 -47.89 17.23 25.67
C SER A 639 -46.38 17.45 25.85
N GLU A 640 -45.79 16.88 26.90
CA GLU A 640 -44.35 16.95 27.17
C GLU A 640 -43.47 16.31 26.08
N LEU A 641 -44.03 15.38 25.31
CA LEU A 641 -43.31 14.67 24.25
C LEU A 641 -43.46 15.31 22.86
N THR A 642 -44.29 16.35 22.75
CA THR A 642 -44.46 17.11 21.50
C THR A 642 -43.41 18.21 21.30
N VAL A 643 -42.66 18.53 22.36
CA VAL A 643 -41.72 19.66 22.36
C VAL A 643 -40.38 19.23 21.72
N PRO A 644 -39.79 20.03 20.80
CA PRO A 644 -38.45 19.78 20.30
C PRO A 644 -37.43 19.66 21.45
N GLY A 645 -36.62 18.60 21.43
CA GLY A 645 -35.70 18.27 22.52
C GLY A 645 -36.33 17.49 23.66
N ALA A 646 -37.52 16.87 23.48
CA ALA A 646 -38.14 16.01 24.49
C ALA A 646 -37.31 14.77 24.89
N GLY A 647 -36.19 14.52 24.22
CA GLY A 647 -35.21 13.50 24.60
C GLY A 647 -35.66 12.06 24.32
N VAL A 648 -36.73 11.84 23.53
CA VAL A 648 -37.19 10.48 23.21
C VAL A 648 -36.14 9.76 22.37
N LEU A 649 -35.70 8.59 22.85
CA LEU A 649 -34.80 7.70 22.13
C LEU A 649 -35.53 6.49 21.51
N GLU A 650 -36.51 5.96 22.24
CA GLU A 650 -37.23 4.75 21.86
C GLU A 650 -38.66 4.76 22.39
N VAL A 651 -39.56 4.07 21.69
CA VAL A 651 -40.94 3.82 22.13
C VAL A 651 -41.18 2.32 22.15
N VAL A 652 -41.66 1.82 23.28
CA VAL A 652 -42.05 0.42 23.51
C VAL A 652 -43.57 0.33 23.60
N SER A 653 -44.15 -0.68 22.94
CA SER A 653 -45.60 -0.86 22.82
C SER A 653 -46.09 -2.06 23.63
N SER A 654 -47.18 -1.89 24.36
CA SER A 654 -48.07 -3.00 24.74
C SER A 654 -49.17 -3.14 23.67
N PHE A 655 -50.26 -3.84 23.96
CA PHE A 655 -51.37 -4.02 23.02
C PHE A 655 -52.05 -2.68 22.65
N SER A 656 -52.26 -1.80 23.63
CA SER A 656 -53.02 -0.54 23.46
C SER A 656 -52.43 0.66 24.21
N ALA A 657 -51.18 0.56 24.65
CA ALA A 657 -50.43 1.64 25.26
C ALA A 657 -48.99 1.70 24.72
N PHE A 658 -48.34 2.83 24.99
CA PHE A 658 -46.95 3.09 24.66
C PHE A 658 -46.19 3.55 25.89
N THR A 659 -44.88 3.34 25.87
CA THR A 659 -43.91 3.92 26.80
C THR A 659 -42.73 4.47 26.02
N ALA A 660 -42.48 5.77 26.12
CA ALA A 660 -41.29 6.44 25.59
C ALA A 660 -40.15 6.35 26.61
N LYS A 661 -38.99 5.83 26.19
CA LYS A 661 -37.74 5.91 26.95
C LYS A 661 -36.96 7.14 26.49
N LYS A 662 -36.55 7.96 27.47
CA LYS A 662 -35.81 9.19 27.23
C LYS A 662 -34.28 9.00 27.39
N ASP A 663 -33.53 9.98 26.91
CA ASP A 663 -32.07 10.07 27.02
C ASP A 663 -31.59 10.31 28.45
N ASP A 664 -32.36 11.03 29.24
CA ASP A 664 -32.15 11.23 30.67
C ASP A 664 -32.37 9.96 31.51
N GLY A 665 -32.79 8.83 30.91
CA GLY A 665 -33.03 7.57 31.61
C GLY A 665 -34.38 7.46 32.34
N SER A 666 -35.32 8.38 32.10
CA SER A 666 -36.72 8.28 32.55
C SER A 666 -37.63 7.69 31.47
N VAL A 667 -38.89 7.41 31.82
CA VAL A 667 -39.93 7.01 30.86
C VAL A 667 -41.22 7.82 31.01
N VAL A 668 -41.98 7.88 29.92
CA VAL A 668 -43.35 8.43 29.88
C VAL A 668 -44.26 7.41 29.21
N SER A 669 -45.31 6.97 29.89
CA SER A 669 -46.32 6.04 29.33
C SER A 669 -47.63 6.74 29.02
N TRP A 670 -48.34 6.29 27.98
CA TRP A 670 -49.67 6.80 27.60
C TRP A 670 -50.49 5.75 26.85
N GLY A 671 -51.79 6.01 26.69
CA GLY A 671 -52.75 5.09 26.09
C GLY A 671 -53.63 4.44 27.16
N SER A 672 -54.10 3.22 26.93
CA SER A 672 -54.96 2.53 27.90
C SER A 672 -54.26 2.31 29.23
N SER A 673 -54.85 2.78 30.33
CA SER A 673 -54.32 2.57 31.69
C SER A 673 -54.20 1.09 32.05
N ASP A 674 -55.16 0.27 31.59
CA ASP A 674 -55.17 -1.16 31.84
C ASP A 674 -54.05 -1.92 31.09
N ALA A 675 -53.52 -1.31 30.04
CA ALA A 675 -52.39 -1.81 29.26
C ALA A 675 -51.05 -1.15 29.64
N GLY A 676 -50.99 -0.46 30.78
CA GLY A 676 -49.79 0.18 31.29
C GLY A 676 -49.54 1.60 30.78
N GLY A 677 -50.58 2.28 30.29
CA GLY A 677 -50.52 3.68 29.84
C GLY A 677 -50.23 4.71 30.92
N VAL A 678 -49.95 4.31 32.16
CA VAL A 678 -49.55 5.20 33.27
C VAL A 678 -48.36 4.58 34.00
N ALA A 679 -47.18 5.18 33.88
CA ALA A 679 -45.96 4.72 34.54
C ALA A 679 -45.94 5.14 36.03
N PRO A 680 -45.35 4.33 36.92
CA PRO A 680 -45.14 4.70 38.32
C PRO A 680 -44.02 5.73 38.47
N THR A 681 -44.05 6.52 39.54
CA THR A 681 -43.06 7.58 39.82
C THR A 681 -41.61 7.11 39.74
N GLU A 682 -41.33 5.89 40.23
CA GLU A 682 -39.99 5.30 40.20
C GLU A 682 -39.45 5.14 38.76
N ALA A 683 -40.32 4.81 37.80
CA ALA A 683 -39.94 4.69 36.40
C ALA A 683 -39.78 6.06 35.71
N THR A 684 -40.51 7.08 36.17
CA THR A 684 -40.40 8.46 35.65
C THR A 684 -39.19 9.23 36.18
N THR A 685 -38.39 8.63 37.08
CA THR A 685 -37.20 9.26 37.65
C THR A 685 -36.01 9.16 36.69
N ALA A 686 -35.33 10.28 36.42
CA ALA A 686 -34.15 10.31 35.55
C ALA A 686 -32.99 9.45 36.10
N GLY A 687 -32.19 8.90 35.18
CA GLY A 687 -31.00 8.09 35.43
C GLY A 687 -31.28 6.61 35.73
N ASN A 688 -32.55 6.19 35.77
CA ASN A 688 -32.92 4.90 36.34
C ASN A 688 -33.03 3.78 35.29
N ILE A 689 -33.62 4.04 34.12
CA ILE A 689 -34.07 3.00 33.18
C ILE A 689 -33.03 2.70 32.08
N ALA A 690 -32.61 1.44 32.01
CA ALA A 690 -31.76 0.90 30.96
C ALA A 690 -32.56 0.40 29.75
N ALA A 691 -33.66 -0.32 29.95
CA ALA A 691 -34.51 -0.86 28.89
C ALA A 691 -35.96 -1.06 29.35
N VAL A 692 -36.92 -1.10 28.41
CA VAL A 692 -38.34 -1.34 28.70
C VAL A 692 -38.84 -2.53 27.86
N PHE A 693 -39.66 -3.37 28.47
CA PHE A 693 -40.25 -4.57 27.89
C PHE A 693 -41.76 -4.56 28.14
N ALA A 694 -42.53 -5.30 27.34
CA ALA A 694 -43.98 -5.30 27.44
C ALA A 694 -44.58 -6.69 27.25
N THR A 695 -45.63 -6.99 28.02
CA THR A 695 -46.65 -7.99 27.66
C THR A 695 -47.74 -7.29 26.85
N GLN A 696 -48.87 -7.96 26.56
CA GLN A 696 -50.02 -7.28 25.97
C GLN A 696 -50.59 -6.19 26.89
N TYR A 697 -50.50 -6.35 28.21
CA TYR A 697 -51.21 -5.46 29.14
C TYR A 697 -50.31 -4.79 30.19
N ALA A 698 -49.02 -5.12 30.26
CA ALA A 698 -48.11 -4.56 31.25
C ALA A 698 -46.77 -4.18 30.64
N PHE A 699 -46.04 -3.32 31.34
CA PHE A 699 -44.65 -3.00 31.07
C PHE A 699 -43.76 -3.44 32.24
N ALA A 700 -42.50 -3.74 31.91
CA ALA A 700 -41.44 -3.97 32.87
C ALA A 700 -40.18 -3.21 32.40
N ALA A 701 -39.65 -2.33 33.22
CA ALA A 701 -38.42 -1.61 32.96
C ALA A 701 -37.26 -2.26 33.73
N LEU A 702 -36.17 -2.55 33.02
CA LEU A 702 -34.88 -2.92 33.59
C LEU A 702 -34.13 -1.65 33.95
N THR A 703 -33.74 -1.51 35.20
CA THR A 703 -32.96 -0.37 35.69
C THR A 703 -31.46 -0.56 35.44
N GLN A 704 -30.69 0.52 35.50
CA GLN A 704 -29.22 0.48 35.32
C GLN A 704 -28.52 -0.38 36.39
N ASP A 705 -29.10 -0.49 37.59
CA ASP A 705 -28.59 -1.29 38.71
C ASP A 705 -29.12 -2.74 38.73
N GLY A 706 -29.78 -3.19 37.65
CA GLY A 706 -30.22 -4.59 37.51
C GLY A 706 -31.47 -4.97 38.30
N ARG A 707 -32.32 -3.99 38.63
CA ARG A 707 -33.66 -4.19 39.21
C ARG A 707 -34.74 -4.10 38.13
N VAL A 708 -35.96 -4.46 38.49
CA VAL A 708 -37.14 -4.39 37.62
C VAL A 708 -38.21 -3.51 38.25
N ILE A 709 -38.80 -2.63 37.46
CA ILE A 709 -39.99 -1.85 37.81
C ILE A 709 -41.10 -2.28 36.85
N ALA A 710 -42.21 -2.78 37.37
CA ALA A 710 -43.33 -3.26 36.55
C ALA A 710 -44.62 -2.47 36.84
N TRP A 711 -45.45 -2.29 35.80
CA TRP A 711 -46.73 -1.58 35.91
C TRP A 711 -47.73 -2.00 34.83
N GLY A 712 -49.00 -1.60 35.00
CA GLY A 712 -50.12 -2.02 34.15
C GLY A 712 -50.72 -3.35 34.59
N GLY A 713 -51.24 -4.14 33.65
CA GLY A 713 -51.62 -5.54 33.85
C GLY A 713 -52.92 -5.77 34.60
N THR A 714 -53.71 -4.72 34.86
CA THR A 714 -55.00 -4.78 35.57
C THR A 714 -56.11 -5.40 34.73
N ALA A 715 -55.97 -5.39 33.39
CA ALA A 715 -56.97 -5.87 32.44
C ALA A 715 -57.36 -7.36 32.60
N CYS A 716 -56.47 -8.20 33.14
CA CYS A 716 -56.68 -9.65 33.20
C CYS A 716 -57.08 -10.18 34.58
N GLY A 717 -57.68 -9.33 35.41
CA GLY A 717 -58.25 -9.70 36.70
C GLY A 717 -57.20 -10.00 37.77
N SER A 718 -57.55 -10.88 38.72
CA SER A 718 -56.73 -11.18 39.92
C SER A 718 -55.37 -11.80 39.62
N SER A 719 -55.14 -12.27 38.39
CA SER A 719 -53.92 -12.97 37.98
C SER A 719 -52.77 -12.04 37.55
N ASN A 720 -53.00 -10.71 37.51
CA ASN A 720 -52.03 -9.64 37.23
C ASN A 720 -51.08 -9.94 36.05
N CYS A 721 -51.29 -9.30 34.89
CA CYS A 721 -50.61 -9.59 33.62
C CYS A 721 -49.16 -9.11 33.52
N GLY A 722 -48.42 -9.22 34.63
CA GLY A 722 -47.02 -8.82 34.76
C GLY A 722 -46.82 -7.43 35.34
N GLY A 723 -47.90 -6.73 35.71
CA GLY A 723 -47.86 -5.37 36.24
C GLY A 723 -47.37 -5.25 37.67
N THR A 724 -47.16 -6.37 38.38
CA THR A 724 -46.48 -6.39 39.68
C THR A 724 -45.43 -7.49 39.68
N ALA A 725 -44.17 -7.10 39.78
CA ALA A 725 -43.03 -8.00 39.82
C ALA A 725 -42.67 -8.39 41.27
N PRO A 726 -42.13 -9.60 41.50
CA PRO A 726 -41.75 -10.07 42.84
C PRO A 726 -40.48 -9.38 43.35
N THR A 727 -40.31 -9.35 44.68
CA THR A 727 -39.13 -8.74 45.35
C THR A 727 -37.80 -9.31 44.89
N SER A 728 -37.78 -10.56 44.41
CA SER A 728 -36.60 -11.22 43.86
C SER A 728 -36.05 -10.60 42.56
N VAL A 729 -36.80 -9.68 41.92
CA VAL A 729 -36.35 -8.87 40.78
C VAL A 729 -36.43 -7.36 41.04
N THR A 730 -37.23 -6.91 42.01
CA THR A 730 -37.36 -5.47 42.33
C THR A 730 -36.38 -4.99 43.39
N ALA A 731 -35.80 -5.88 44.22
CA ALA A 731 -34.87 -5.52 45.27
C ALA A 731 -33.46 -5.19 44.75
N VAL A 732 -32.73 -4.35 45.49
CA VAL A 732 -31.31 -4.05 45.22
C VAL A 732 -30.48 -5.34 45.19
N GLY A 733 -29.61 -5.47 44.19
CA GLY A 733 -28.80 -6.68 44.00
C GLY A 733 -29.53 -7.84 43.30
N SER A 734 -30.71 -7.60 42.71
CA SER A 734 -31.43 -8.61 41.93
C SER A 734 -30.66 -9.09 40.69
N ASN A 735 -29.75 -8.27 40.17
CA ASN A 735 -28.84 -8.57 39.06
C ASN A 735 -29.54 -9.14 37.81
N VAL A 736 -30.72 -8.62 37.49
CA VAL A 736 -31.40 -8.93 36.23
C VAL A 736 -30.60 -8.36 35.07
N VAL A 737 -30.43 -9.14 34.01
CA VAL A 737 -29.68 -8.71 32.81
C VAL A 737 -30.54 -8.69 31.55
N LYS A 738 -31.63 -9.48 31.50
CA LYS A 738 -32.56 -9.54 30.36
C LYS A 738 -33.96 -9.90 30.82
N ILE A 739 -34.98 -9.33 30.17
CA ILE A 739 -36.40 -9.64 30.39
C ILE A 739 -37.00 -10.12 29.07
N PHE A 740 -37.85 -11.14 29.15
CA PHE A 740 -38.61 -11.72 28.07
C PHE A 740 -40.09 -11.71 28.46
N ALA A 741 -40.97 -11.66 27.47
CA ALA A 741 -42.41 -11.58 27.68
C ALA A 741 -43.16 -12.45 26.68
N ASN A 742 -44.29 -12.99 27.13
CA ASN A 742 -45.34 -13.48 26.24
C ASN A 742 -46.58 -12.58 26.37
N ARG A 743 -47.78 -13.05 25.99
CA ARG A 743 -48.97 -12.19 26.05
C ARG A 743 -49.24 -11.65 27.45
N ASN A 744 -49.03 -12.41 28.53
CA ASN A 744 -49.49 -12.04 29.87
C ASN A 744 -48.49 -12.35 31.01
N ALA A 745 -47.28 -12.82 30.71
CA ALA A 745 -46.27 -13.14 31.70
C ALA A 745 -44.88 -12.67 31.25
N PHE A 746 -44.00 -12.47 32.22
CA PHE A 746 -42.59 -12.14 32.04
C PHE A 746 -41.69 -13.23 32.61
N ALA A 747 -40.50 -13.33 32.02
CA ALA A 747 -39.38 -14.14 32.52
C ALA A 747 -38.09 -13.31 32.46
N ALA A 748 -37.37 -13.20 33.56
CA ALA A 748 -36.12 -12.45 33.67
C ALA A 748 -34.93 -13.38 33.89
N ILE A 749 -33.87 -13.22 33.11
CA ILE A 749 -32.58 -13.88 33.32
C ILE A 749 -31.71 -12.99 34.22
N LYS A 750 -31.15 -13.58 35.28
CA LYS A 750 -30.16 -12.96 36.17
C LYS A 750 -28.73 -13.19 35.67
N SER A 751 -27.77 -12.42 36.17
CA SER A 751 -26.35 -12.52 35.78
C SER A 751 -25.73 -13.90 35.99
N ASN A 752 -26.25 -14.70 36.92
CA ASN A 752 -25.84 -16.10 37.16
C ASN A 752 -26.55 -17.13 36.25
N GLY A 753 -27.36 -16.69 35.29
CA GLY A 753 -28.13 -17.54 34.39
C GLY A 753 -29.37 -18.18 35.02
N SER A 754 -29.77 -17.78 36.23
CA SER A 754 -31.05 -18.20 36.82
C SER A 754 -32.22 -17.39 36.26
N VAL A 755 -33.42 -17.96 36.27
CA VAL A 755 -34.64 -17.31 35.76
C VAL A 755 -35.64 -17.04 36.88
N VAL A 756 -36.25 -15.85 36.86
CA VAL A 756 -37.43 -15.52 37.68
C VAL A 756 -38.59 -15.18 36.76
N THR A 757 -39.77 -15.74 37.04
CA THR A 757 -41.00 -15.50 36.27
C THR A 757 -42.04 -14.78 37.12
N TRP A 758 -42.91 -14.00 36.46
CA TRP A 758 -44.09 -13.40 37.09
C TRP A 758 -45.16 -13.09 36.05
N GLY A 759 -46.38 -12.79 36.51
CA GLY A 759 -47.55 -12.55 35.67
C GLY A 759 -48.56 -13.68 35.76
N HIS A 760 -49.39 -13.85 34.72
CA HIS A 760 -50.47 -14.84 34.75
C HIS A 760 -49.91 -16.28 34.90
N PRO A 761 -50.32 -17.07 35.92
CA PRO A 761 -49.72 -18.38 36.20
C PRO A 761 -49.76 -19.35 35.02
N SER A 762 -50.93 -19.52 34.38
CA SER A 762 -51.07 -20.42 33.21
C SER A 762 -50.35 -19.94 31.94
N TYR A 763 -49.81 -18.71 31.93
CA TYR A 763 -48.99 -18.20 30.83
C TYR A 763 -47.50 -18.38 31.15
N GLY A 764 -47.15 -19.16 32.17
CA GLY A 764 -45.77 -19.34 32.61
C GLY A 764 -45.27 -18.27 33.58
N GLY A 765 -46.18 -17.48 34.17
CA GLY A 765 -45.85 -16.65 35.34
C GLY A 765 -45.45 -17.49 36.54
N ASP A 766 -45.98 -18.72 36.65
CA ASP A 766 -45.54 -19.76 37.57
C ASP A 766 -44.59 -20.73 36.84
N SER A 767 -43.35 -20.83 37.33
CA SER A 767 -42.32 -21.76 36.85
C SER A 767 -41.86 -22.76 37.92
N SER A 768 -42.63 -22.90 39.01
CA SER A 768 -42.27 -23.74 40.16
C SER A 768 -41.99 -25.19 39.79
N SER A 769 -42.72 -25.75 38.81
CA SER A 769 -42.54 -27.11 38.31
C SER A 769 -41.17 -27.35 37.64
N VAL A 770 -40.51 -26.30 37.17
CA VAL A 770 -39.20 -26.37 36.47
C VAL A 770 -38.12 -25.53 37.15
N ALA A 771 -38.35 -25.05 38.38
CA ALA A 771 -37.45 -24.13 39.08
C ALA A 771 -36.01 -24.65 39.21
N ALA A 772 -35.84 -25.96 39.47
CA ALA A 772 -34.53 -26.60 39.55
C ALA A 772 -33.76 -26.51 38.22
N ALA A 773 -34.45 -26.72 37.09
CA ALA A 773 -33.87 -26.66 35.75
C ALA A 773 -33.51 -25.21 35.34
N LEU A 774 -34.23 -24.22 35.88
CA LEU A 774 -34.03 -22.78 35.64
C LEU A 774 -33.07 -22.08 36.64
N SER A 775 -32.38 -22.85 37.48
CA SER A 775 -31.52 -22.32 38.54
C SER A 775 -30.18 -21.74 38.07
N SER A 776 -29.75 -22.04 36.84
CA SER A 776 -28.47 -21.58 36.28
C SER A 776 -28.39 -21.86 34.77
N ASN A 777 -27.39 -21.26 34.11
CA ASN A 777 -26.98 -21.55 32.73
C ASN A 777 -28.03 -21.26 31.64
N VAL A 778 -29.13 -20.56 31.93
CA VAL A 778 -30.07 -20.10 30.90
C VAL A 778 -29.47 -18.91 30.17
N VAL A 779 -29.43 -18.97 28.84
CA VAL A 779 -28.85 -17.91 27.99
C VAL A 779 -29.89 -17.17 27.15
N LYS A 780 -31.03 -17.80 26.86
CA LYS A 780 -32.10 -17.23 26.04
C LYS A 780 -33.45 -17.85 26.40
N ILE A 781 -34.51 -17.06 26.30
CA ILE A 781 -35.89 -17.50 26.48
C ILE A 781 -36.68 -17.14 25.23
N TYR A 782 -37.52 -18.05 24.79
CA TYR A 782 -38.47 -17.91 23.68
C TYR A 782 -39.89 -18.06 24.21
N SER A 783 -40.88 -17.56 23.47
CA SER A 783 -42.27 -17.57 23.90
C SER A 783 -43.24 -17.85 22.76
N THR A 784 -44.29 -18.62 23.06
CA THR A 784 -45.56 -18.59 22.31
C THR A 784 -46.48 -17.56 22.96
N SER A 785 -47.79 -17.58 22.69
CA SER A 785 -48.70 -16.67 23.38
C SER A 785 -48.89 -16.99 24.87
N LYS A 786 -48.71 -18.23 25.32
CA LYS A 786 -48.95 -18.68 26.71
C LYS A 786 -47.88 -19.60 27.32
N ALA A 787 -46.75 -19.80 26.66
CA ALA A 787 -45.68 -20.64 27.18
C ALA A 787 -44.32 -20.02 26.93
N PHE A 788 -43.32 -20.55 27.64
CA PHE A 788 -41.92 -20.20 27.47
C PHE A 788 -41.08 -21.45 27.21
N ALA A 789 -39.98 -21.24 26.48
CA ALA A 789 -38.91 -22.23 26.27
C ALA A 789 -37.56 -21.56 26.54
N ALA A 790 -36.84 -22.00 27.57
CA ALA A 790 -35.50 -21.55 27.90
C ALA A 790 -34.45 -22.47 27.28
N VAL A 791 -33.43 -21.87 26.66
CA VAL A 791 -32.24 -22.59 26.14
C VAL A 791 -31.08 -22.35 27.10
N LYS A 792 -30.43 -23.44 27.50
CA LYS A 792 -29.25 -23.42 28.37
C LYS A 792 -27.95 -23.43 27.57
N THR A 793 -26.82 -23.14 28.22
CA THR A 793 -25.48 -23.12 27.58
C THR A 793 -25.10 -24.41 26.88
N ASP A 794 -25.58 -25.56 27.36
CA ASP A 794 -25.33 -26.88 26.79
C ASP A 794 -26.31 -27.26 25.67
N GLY A 795 -27.26 -26.39 25.32
CA GLY A 795 -28.31 -26.65 24.33
C GLY A 795 -29.58 -27.29 24.91
N THR A 796 -29.62 -27.61 26.21
CA THR A 796 -30.83 -28.12 26.88
C THR A 796 -31.96 -27.11 26.75
N VAL A 797 -33.16 -27.62 26.44
CA VAL A 797 -34.39 -26.82 26.38
C VAL A 797 -35.30 -27.16 27.56
N VAL A 798 -35.73 -26.13 28.30
CA VAL A 798 -36.66 -26.23 29.43
C VAL A 798 -37.94 -25.47 29.07
N THR A 799 -39.10 -26.12 29.12
CA THR A 799 -40.39 -25.52 28.76
C THR A 799 -41.32 -25.43 29.97
N TRP A 800 -42.17 -24.38 30.00
CA TRP A 800 -43.21 -24.22 31.02
C TRP A 800 -44.32 -23.28 30.54
N GLY A 801 -45.46 -23.29 31.25
CA GLY A 801 -46.68 -22.56 30.88
C GLY A 801 -47.79 -23.50 30.42
N ASP A 802 -48.70 -23.02 29.57
CA ASP A 802 -49.79 -23.84 29.06
C ASP A 802 -49.28 -24.93 28.10
N ALA A 803 -49.58 -26.19 28.40
CA ALA A 803 -49.13 -27.35 27.64
C ALA A 803 -49.59 -27.32 26.16
N GLY A 804 -50.85 -26.91 25.91
CA GLY A 804 -51.38 -26.78 24.54
C GLY A 804 -50.73 -25.65 23.74
N TYR A 805 -49.99 -24.76 24.41
CA TYR A 805 -49.25 -23.66 23.81
C TYR A 805 -47.74 -23.92 23.79
N GLY A 806 -47.30 -25.16 24.01
CA GLY A 806 -45.89 -25.55 23.99
C GLY A 806 -45.18 -25.50 25.34
N GLY A 807 -45.93 -25.38 26.45
CA GLY A 807 -45.40 -25.44 27.81
C GLY A 807 -44.96 -26.84 28.26
N ASP A 808 -45.22 -27.88 27.46
CA ASP A 808 -44.75 -29.24 27.67
C ASP A 808 -44.04 -29.74 26.40
N SER A 809 -42.75 -30.07 26.52
CA SER A 809 -41.91 -30.64 25.46
C SER A 809 -41.46 -32.07 25.77
N SER A 810 -42.08 -32.75 26.73
CA SER A 810 -41.70 -34.11 27.17
C SER A 810 -41.67 -35.12 26.01
N ALA A 811 -42.62 -35.02 25.09
CA ALA A 811 -42.73 -35.87 23.89
C ALA A 811 -41.53 -35.80 22.94
N VAL A 812 -40.76 -34.70 22.96
CA VAL A 812 -39.59 -34.48 22.09
C VAL A 812 -38.30 -34.26 22.90
N SER A 813 -38.32 -34.55 24.19
CA SER A 813 -37.19 -34.33 25.12
C SER A 813 -35.88 -35.00 24.66
N ALA A 814 -35.96 -36.21 24.11
CA ALA A 814 -34.79 -36.94 23.59
C ALA A 814 -34.15 -36.24 22.36
N GLU A 815 -34.95 -35.55 21.55
CA GLU A 815 -34.46 -34.81 20.38
C GLU A 815 -33.88 -33.44 20.77
N LEU A 816 -34.37 -32.86 21.88
CA LEU A 816 -33.90 -31.58 22.43
C LEU A 816 -32.70 -31.72 23.36
N ALA A 817 -32.42 -32.92 23.89
CA ALA A 817 -31.27 -33.19 24.76
C ALA A 817 -29.95 -32.86 24.06
N PRO A 818 -28.94 -32.27 24.76
CA PRO A 818 -27.68 -31.75 24.22
C PRO A 818 -27.03 -32.55 23.09
#